data_AF-A0A2E1X5D9-F1
#
_entry.id   AF-A0A2E1X5D9-F1
#
_cell.length_a   1.000
_cell.length_b   1.000
_cell.length_c   1.000
_cell.angle_alpha   90.00
_cell.angle_beta   90.00
_cell.angle_gamma   90.00
#
_symmetry.space_group_name_H-M   'P 1'
#
loop_
_entity.id
_entity.type
_entity.pdbx_description
1 polymer ?
#
loop_
_entity_poly.entity_id
_entity_poly.type
_entity_poly.pdbx_seq_one_letter_code
_entity_poly.pdbx_strand_id
1 'polypeptide(L)'
;MRAALLVFLVGMIVAVFPNDLEGQDFGPMSTLPTPLPANLSEFVEDNAKAIELGKALFWDMQMGSDGKTACATCHYSGGGDVRDRGQGHPGALGIFQNLAPNQQLTHDDFPTRKLSDPDDATSGLLRDSTEVVGSQGVHKMAFDGVALGLDGADEVDDCSGEPDFLNNVNGVNVRQTTGRNAPAAINSIHYVDAFWDGRARSDFNGNDPHGQGNLDAAVQKISLDGSICACGITMDRAALASQAVGPPLSGVEMSGEGRQFYDLGKKACNLMPLADQMVASDDSVLGDLAMSGIDGGPGLSTSYVEMIEAAFRPAYWASEAIFDASGNVIGTGAPDGPDEFAQMETNFALFWGISVMLYESTLLSDQTRFDQWLAGNENALSPEEENGLDAFYSGGTECSQCHTGPLLSSATWGELNVDNGVGEGPVVEVDTNGDDGIGDKGFFNIGLRPSSEDAGRANVGSMTWTNAWLSGNTAALPSGVIDPELEVGPDKNTGAFKTPGLRCVELNGPYFHNGSAATLLQVVQFYTRGGDFGHVNPDSVSTYIDPIGKLRNKLPRQMAMVAFLKSLTDERVRWERAPFDHPELRFPNGAIGDTFIVEEGGLHPNESADNMVTLPCVGAGGRTAAMGPVLGFLNGDGSAAGPLGGTDDPITEVACFETSEGVSLSWNTNTTLSMISLEIDHGGFFGTQMIVLSGDVTSFEDPIFRPSVTGYVITPFYQGVELKSAGGFIRRGSFPGQIPHFLRGDMNLDGAIDLADAIDTLQGIFSGGVMACHDAADWNDDGAVDVSDPICALSYLFAGGASPALPYPQCGSDPVFDDLDCGQTNSCP
;
A
#
# COMPACT_ATOMS: atom_id res chain seq x y z
N MET A 1 8.05 47.95 64.44
CA MET A 1 7.07 48.75 63.68
C MET A 1 7.72 49.20 62.37
N ARG A 2 7.19 48.74 61.22
CA ARG A 2 7.28 49.30 59.83
C ARG A 2 8.69 49.48 59.23
N ALA A 3 9.00 49.19 57.96
CA ALA A 3 8.35 48.52 56.84
C ALA A 3 9.40 48.35 55.70
N ALA A 4 9.33 47.21 55.00
CA ALA A 4 9.44 47.03 53.54
C ALA A 4 10.76 47.30 52.78
N LEU A 5 11.36 46.22 52.24
CA LEU A 5 11.47 45.92 50.80
C LEU A 5 12.09 44.51 50.66
N LEU A 6 11.41 43.56 49.99
CA LEU A 6 11.96 42.25 49.64
C LEU A 6 11.74 42.04 48.13
N VAL A 7 12.86 41.91 47.41
CA VAL A 7 12.91 41.63 45.97
C VAL A 7 12.81 40.12 45.79
N PHE A 8 11.84 39.67 45.00
CA PHE A 8 11.71 38.28 44.55
C PHE A 8 12.71 38.03 43.41
N LEU A 9 13.54 36.99 43.55
CA LEU A 9 14.27 36.37 42.46
C LEU A 9 13.65 34.98 42.26
N VAL A 10 12.96 34.79 41.13
CA VAL A 10 12.46 33.48 40.70
C VAL A 10 13.55 32.87 39.83
N GLY A 11 14.17 31.79 40.31
CA GLY A 11 14.99 30.91 39.49
C GLY A 11 14.10 29.91 38.77
N MET A 12 13.96 30.02 37.45
CA MET A 12 13.43 28.96 36.60
C MET A 12 14.50 27.86 36.51
N ILE A 13 14.22 26.70 37.10
CA ILE A 13 14.84 25.44 36.71
C ILE A 13 14.09 25.00 35.46
N VAL A 14 14.75 25.06 34.31
CA VAL A 14 14.27 24.42 33.08
C VAL A 14 14.53 22.93 33.26
N ALA A 15 13.47 22.16 33.49
CA ALA A 15 13.52 20.72 33.34
C ALA A 15 13.68 20.42 31.84
N VAL A 16 14.81 19.81 31.49
CA VAL A 16 14.98 19.16 30.20
C VAL A 16 14.19 17.86 30.33
N PHE A 17 13.05 17.77 29.65
CA PHE A 17 12.36 16.51 29.44
C PHE A 17 13.13 15.75 28.35
N PRO A 18 13.56 14.50 28.58
CA PRO A 18 13.90 13.62 27.47
C PRO A 18 12.60 13.33 26.70
N ASN A 19 12.56 13.74 25.44
CA ASN A 19 11.58 13.25 24.48
C ASN A 19 12.07 11.87 24.05
N ASP A 20 11.59 10.79 24.65
CA ASP A 20 11.69 9.44 24.08
C ASP A 20 10.49 8.64 24.61
N LEU A 21 9.33 8.88 23.99
CA LEU A 21 8.25 7.89 23.93
C LEU A 21 8.43 7.18 22.59
N GLU A 22 9.27 6.16 22.54
CA GLU A 22 9.18 5.10 21.54
C GLU A 22 7.83 4.39 21.77
N GLY A 23 6.80 4.95 21.14
CA GLY A 23 5.41 4.60 21.36
C GLY A 23 4.70 4.45 20.01
N GLN A 24 4.25 3.23 19.70
CA GLN A 24 3.36 2.81 18.60
C GLN A 24 4.06 2.15 17.38
N ASP A 25 4.32 0.84 17.44
CA ASP A 25 4.77 0.05 16.27
C ASP A 25 3.68 -0.05 15.17
N PHE A 26 2.40 0.08 15.58
CA PHE A 26 1.27 0.42 14.70
C PHE A 26 0.50 1.62 15.26
N GLY A 27 0.26 2.63 14.41
CA GLY A 27 -0.62 3.75 14.71
C GLY A 27 -1.82 3.80 13.76
N PRO A 28 -2.96 4.41 14.16
CA PRO A 28 -4.05 4.66 13.23
C PRO A 28 -3.57 5.60 12.12
N MET A 29 -3.99 5.38 10.87
CA MET A 29 -3.51 6.23 9.77
C MET A 29 -3.97 7.68 9.90
N SER A 30 -5.05 7.94 10.63
CA SER A 30 -5.57 9.27 10.90
C SER A 30 -4.61 10.16 11.72
N THR A 31 -3.60 9.58 12.38
CA THR A 31 -2.56 10.34 13.09
C THR A 31 -1.31 10.60 12.26
N LEU A 32 -1.18 9.98 11.08
CA LEU A 32 -0.02 10.15 10.20
C LEU A 32 -0.19 11.44 9.37
N PRO A 33 0.67 12.48 9.55
CA PRO A 33 0.55 13.69 8.76
C PRO A 33 0.84 13.41 7.28
N THR A 34 0.08 14.05 6.39
CA THR A 34 0.35 14.03 4.95
C THR A 34 1.68 14.74 4.66
N PRO A 35 2.70 14.05 4.12
CA PRO A 35 4.03 14.62 3.94
C PRO A 35 4.08 15.49 2.68
N LEU A 36 3.57 16.73 2.76
CA LEU A 36 3.65 17.68 1.66
C LEU A 36 4.99 18.45 1.64
N PRO A 37 5.43 18.92 0.46
CA PRO A 37 6.65 19.72 0.33
C PRO A 37 6.61 21.05 1.09
N ALA A 38 7.70 21.38 1.79
CA ALA A 38 7.78 22.60 2.59
C ALA A 38 7.75 23.89 1.75
N ASN A 39 8.26 23.84 0.52
CA ASN A 39 8.28 24.97 -0.43
C ASN A 39 7.09 24.98 -1.40
N LEU A 40 6.02 24.21 -1.15
CA LEU A 40 4.86 24.12 -2.04
C LEU A 40 4.29 25.50 -2.43
N SER A 41 4.26 26.45 -1.49
CA SER A 41 3.75 27.81 -1.72
C SER A 41 4.58 28.67 -2.70
N GLU A 42 5.80 28.24 -3.04
CA GLU A 42 6.59 28.86 -4.12
C GLU A 42 5.92 28.66 -5.49
N PHE A 43 5.24 27.53 -5.68
CA PHE A 43 4.66 27.12 -6.97
C PHE A 43 3.14 27.25 -6.98
N VAL A 44 2.48 26.82 -5.89
CA VAL A 44 1.03 26.76 -5.78
C VAL A 44 0.50 28.04 -5.12
N GLU A 45 -0.47 28.67 -5.76
CA GLU A 45 -1.25 29.80 -5.23
C GLU A 45 -2.42 29.30 -4.38
N ASP A 46 -3.15 28.30 -4.89
CA ASP A 46 -4.34 27.74 -4.24
C ASP A 46 -4.33 26.20 -4.31
N ASN A 47 -4.18 25.56 -3.15
CA ASN A 47 -4.14 24.10 -3.05
C ASN A 47 -5.45 23.43 -3.49
N ALA A 48 -6.61 24.04 -3.22
CA ALA A 48 -7.89 23.45 -3.60
C ALA A 48 -8.04 23.45 -5.13
N LYS A 49 -7.61 24.53 -5.79
CA LYS A 49 -7.59 24.60 -7.26
C LYS A 49 -6.56 23.67 -7.89
N ALA A 50 -5.42 23.46 -7.24
CA ALA A 50 -4.46 22.45 -7.67
C ALA A 50 -5.02 21.01 -7.52
N ILE A 51 -5.82 20.73 -6.48
CA ILE A 51 -6.51 19.45 -6.31
C ILE A 51 -7.58 19.25 -7.37
N GLU A 52 -8.37 20.28 -7.70
CA GLU A 52 -9.34 20.25 -8.82
C GLU A 52 -8.62 19.90 -10.14
N LEU A 53 -7.52 20.59 -10.45
CA LEU A 53 -6.72 20.29 -11.64
C LEU A 53 -6.18 18.85 -11.61
N GLY A 54 -5.64 18.41 -10.47
CA GLY A 54 -5.08 17.07 -10.32
C GLY A 54 -6.11 15.98 -10.53
N LYS A 55 -7.32 16.13 -9.97
CA LYS A 55 -8.42 15.19 -10.17
C LYS A 55 -8.87 15.19 -11.63
N ALA A 56 -8.98 16.34 -12.29
CA ALA A 56 -9.33 16.38 -13.71
C ALA A 56 -8.29 15.62 -14.55
N LEU A 57 -7.00 15.94 -14.41
CA LEU A 57 -5.91 15.31 -15.18
C LEU A 57 -5.78 13.80 -14.92
N PHE A 58 -5.93 13.36 -13.67
CA PHE A 58 -5.83 11.94 -13.31
C PHE A 58 -6.89 11.06 -14.00
N TRP A 59 -8.09 11.62 -14.19
CA TRP A 59 -9.23 10.89 -14.74
C TRP A 59 -9.44 11.13 -16.25
N ASP A 60 -8.86 12.17 -16.85
CA ASP A 60 -9.16 12.56 -18.23
C ASP A 60 -8.53 11.63 -19.28
N MET A 61 -9.39 10.87 -19.97
CA MET A 61 -8.97 9.90 -20.99
C MET A 61 -8.36 10.55 -22.23
N GLN A 62 -8.63 11.84 -22.45
CA GLN A 62 -8.07 12.61 -23.55
C GLN A 62 -6.55 12.82 -23.38
N MET A 63 -6.01 12.61 -22.16
CA MET A 63 -4.57 12.79 -21.90
C MET A 63 -3.71 11.72 -22.57
N GLY A 64 -4.23 10.50 -22.73
CA GLY A 64 -3.56 9.46 -23.52
C GLY A 64 -3.52 9.79 -25.01
N SER A 65 -2.49 9.29 -25.70
CA SER A 65 -2.39 9.51 -27.15
C SER A 65 -3.52 8.85 -27.93
N ASP A 66 -4.13 7.79 -27.38
CA ASP A 66 -5.27 7.09 -27.97
C ASP A 66 -6.65 7.68 -27.62
N GLY A 67 -6.69 8.73 -26.80
CA GLY A 67 -7.93 9.35 -26.30
C GLY A 67 -8.80 8.45 -25.42
N LYS A 68 -8.27 7.31 -24.94
CA LYS A 68 -9.00 6.31 -24.14
C LYS A 68 -8.29 5.94 -22.84
N THR A 69 -7.07 6.43 -22.64
CA THR A 69 -6.21 6.02 -21.52
C THR A 69 -5.92 7.21 -20.60
N ALA A 70 -6.30 7.07 -19.33
CA ALA A 70 -6.00 8.00 -18.25
C ALA A 70 -5.14 7.31 -17.18
N CYS A 71 -4.66 8.05 -16.17
CA CYS A 71 -4.06 7.43 -14.98
C CYS A 71 -5.07 6.47 -14.31
N ALA A 72 -6.32 6.90 -14.22
CA ALA A 72 -7.42 6.10 -13.68
C ALA A 72 -7.66 4.77 -14.44
N THR A 73 -7.31 4.65 -15.72
CA THR A 73 -7.47 3.39 -16.49
C THR A 73 -6.77 2.21 -15.82
N CYS A 74 -5.63 2.44 -15.15
CA CYS A 74 -4.88 1.42 -14.42
C CYS A 74 -5.03 1.53 -12.89
N HIS A 75 -5.75 2.54 -12.38
CA HIS A 75 -5.82 2.87 -10.95
C HIS A 75 -7.26 3.15 -10.44
N TYR A 76 -8.29 2.67 -11.13
CA TYR A 76 -9.70 2.98 -10.79
C TYR A 76 -10.28 2.16 -9.63
N SER A 77 -9.83 0.92 -9.41
CA SER A 77 -10.47 0.00 -8.46
C SER A 77 -9.66 -0.11 -7.18
N GLY A 78 -10.03 0.64 -6.14
CA GLY A 78 -9.25 0.69 -4.90
C GLY A 78 -7.84 1.27 -5.08
N GLY A 79 -7.60 1.96 -6.21
CA GLY A 79 -6.30 2.46 -6.63
C GLY A 79 -5.49 1.50 -7.49
N GLY A 80 -5.97 0.29 -7.78
CA GLY A 80 -5.28 -0.71 -8.62
C GLY A 80 -6.05 -1.09 -9.88
N ASP A 81 -5.46 -2.01 -10.65
CA ASP A 81 -6.02 -2.53 -11.91
C ASP A 81 -6.61 -3.94 -11.73
N VAL A 82 -7.93 -4.03 -11.71
CA VAL A 82 -8.64 -5.31 -11.56
C VAL A 82 -9.18 -5.85 -12.88
N ARG A 83 -8.77 -5.27 -14.02
CA ARG A 83 -9.11 -5.82 -15.33
C ARG A 83 -8.58 -7.24 -15.45
N ASP A 84 -9.35 -8.10 -16.09
CA ASP A 84 -9.08 -9.53 -16.16
C ASP A 84 -8.80 -10.00 -17.59
N ARG A 85 -8.87 -9.14 -18.59
CA ARG A 85 -8.53 -9.47 -19.97
C ARG A 85 -7.34 -8.66 -20.48
N GLY A 86 -6.45 -9.35 -21.20
CA GLY A 86 -5.34 -8.71 -21.89
C GLY A 86 -4.30 -8.09 -20.97
N GLN A 87 -4.11 -8.66 -19.77
CA GLN A 87 -3.14 -8.19 -18.76
C GLN A 87 -1.81 -8.96 -18.78
N GLY A 88 -1.70 -10.03 -19.56
CA GLY A 88 -0.49 -10.86 -19.59
C GLY A 88 0.68 -10.17 -20.30
N HIS A 89 1.86 -10.25 -19.71
CA HIS A 89 3.13 -9.77 -20.26
C HIS A 89 4.13 -10.95 -20.35
N PRO A 90 4.91 -11.09 -21.44
CA PRO A 90 5.78 -12.25 -21.68
C PRO A 90 6.93 -12.40 -20.66
N GLY A 91 7.18 -11.36 -19.86
CA GLY A 91 8.17 -11.37 -18.79
C GLY A 91 9.61 -11.50 -19.30
N ALA A 92 10.50 -11.99 -18.44
CA ALA A 92 11.93 -12.02 -18.71
C ALA A 92 12.35 -12.89 -19.90
N LEU A 93 11.54 -13.89 -20.28
CA LEU A 93 11.80 -14.73 -21.45
C LEU A 93 11.46 -14.05 -22.78
N GLY A 94 10.68 -12.96 -22.74
CA GLY A 94 10.27 -12.24 -23.96
C GLY A 94 9.35 -13.03 -24.88
N ILE A 95 8.81 -14.16 -24.43
CA ILE A 95 7.82 -14.97 -25.13
C ILE A 95 6.75 -15.47 -24.15
N PHE A 96 5.50 -15.54 -24.62
CA PHE A 96 4.41 -16.15 -23.87
C PHE A 96 4.60 -17.67 -23.75
N GLN A 97 4.43 -18.21 -22.54
CA GLN A 97 4.57 -19.63 -22.20
C GLN A 97 3.27 -20.24 -21.72
N ASN A 98 2.60 -19.58 -20.77
CA ASN A 98 1.36 -20.04 -20.15
C ASN A 98 0.23 -19.03 -20.32
N LEU A 99 0.55 -17.75 -20.43
CA LEU A 99 -0.40 -16.70 -20.77
C LEU A 99 -0.43 -16.50 -22.29
N ALA A 100 -1.33 -15.63 -22.77
CA ALA A 100 -1.39 -15.23 -24.16
C ALA A 100 -1.88 -13.78 -24.31
N PRO A 101 -1.58 -13.12 -25.44
CA PRO A 101 -2.19 -11.84 -25.78
C PRO A 101 -3.73 -11.93 -25.75
N ASN A 102 -4.38 -10.90 -25.20
CA ASN A 102 -5.83 -10.84 -25.03
C ASN A 102 -6.48 -11.98 -24.22
N GLN A 103 -5.71 -12.74 -23.44
CA GLN A 103 -6.28 -13.78 -22.59
C GLN A 103 -7.23 -13.21 -21.53
N GLN A 104 -8.38 -13.85 -21.36
CA GLN A 104 -9.23 -13.71 -20.20
C GLN A 104 -8.64 -14.53 -19.05
N LEU A 105 -8.16 -13.86 -18.02
CA LEU A 105 -7.57 -14.46 -16.84
C LEU A 105 -8.65 -15.10 -15.96
N THR A 106 -8.27 -16.21 -15.34
CA THR A 106 -9.08 -16.99 -14.40
C THR A 106 -8.23 -17.43 -13.21
N HIS A 107 -8.84 -17.93 -12.14
CA HIS A 107 -8.09 -18.46 -10.98
C HIS A 107 -7.12 -19.59 -11.35
N ASP A 108 -7.37 -20.34 -12.44
CA ASP A 108 -6.49 -21.43 -12.90
C ASP A 108 -5.14 -20.92 -13.46
N ASP A 109 -5.10 -19.68 -13.90
CA ASP A 109 -3.89 -19.00 -14.38
C ASP A 109 -2.93 -18.63 -13.23
N PHE A 110 -3.38 -18.80 -11.97
CA PHE A 110 -2.63 -18.49 -10.77
C PHE A 110 -2.42 -19.71 -9.83
N PRO A 111 -1.40 -19.65 -8.97
CA PRO A 111 -0.24 -18.75 -9.06
C PRO A 111 0.58 -19.03 -10.34
N THR A 112 1.32 -18.04 -10.85
CA THR A 112 2.15 -18.26 -12.07
C THR A 112 3.27 -19.28 -11.84
N ARG A 113 3.70 -19.45 -10.58
CA ARG A 113 4.45 -20.61 -10.09
C ARG A 113 3.58 -21.48 -9.19
N LYS A 114 3.18 -22.64 -9.68
CA LYS A 114 2.29 -23.58 -8.99
C LYS A 114 3.05 -24.83 -8.54
N LEU A 115 3.00 -25.08 -7.23
CA LEU A 115 3.65 -26.20 -6.55
C LEU A 115 2.62 -27.30 -6.25
N SER A 116 3.09 -28.54 -6.06
CA SER A 116 2.25 -29.69 -5.70
C SER A 116 1.76 -29.60 -4.25
N ASP A 117 2.56 -28.98 -3.40
CA ASP A 117 2.21 -28.55 -2.06
C ASP A 117 2.40 -27.02 -1.99
N PRO A 118 1.32 -26.23 -1.81
CA PRO A 118 1.41 -24.77 -1.78
C PRO A 118 2.20 -24.22 -0.57
N ASP A 119 2.41 -25.03 0.47
CA ASP A 119 3.12 -24.64 1.70
C ASP A 119 4.59 -25.13 1.72
N ASP A 120 5.09 -25.74 0.64
CA ASP A 120 6.47 -26.24 0.54
C ASP A 120 7.12 -25.83 -0.79
N ALA A 121 8.05 -24.87 -0.71
CA ALA A 121 8.80 -24.35 -1.84
C ALA A 121 9.67 -25.40 -2.56
N THR A 122 9.98 -26.52 -1.89
CA THR A 122 10.77 -27.64 -2.44
C THR A 122 9.92 -28.78 -2.99
N SER A 123 8.59 -28.67 -2.91
CA SER A 123 7.67 -29.67 -3.44
C SER A 123 7.69 -29.75 -4.97
N GLY A 124 6.99 -30.75 -5.52
CA GLY A 124 6.96 -30.98 -6.96
C GLY A 124 6.42 -29.77 -7.73
N LEU A 125 7.12 -29.34 -8.77
CA LEU A 125 6.68 -28.22 -9.61
C LEU A 125 5.58 -28.67 -10.57
N LEU A 126 4.41 -28.01 -10.52
CA LEU A 126 3.30 -28.25 -11.45
C LEU A 126 3.32 -27.27 -12.64
N ARG A 127 3.65 -26.01 -12.38
CA ARG A 127 3.80 -24.95 -13.40
C ARG A 127 4.78 -23.89 -12.90
N ASP A 128 5.55 -23.31 -13.80
CA ASP A 128 6.41 -22.16 -13.53
C ASP A 128 6.37 -21.23 -14.74
N SER A 129 6.30 -19.92 -14.48
CA SER A 129 6.33 -18.91 -15.54
C SER A 129 7.11 -17.68 -15.10
N THR A 130 7.87 -17.10 -16.03
CA THR A 130 8.46 -15.76 -15.87
C THR A 130 7.48 -14.65 -16.24
N GLU A 131 6.31 -15.01 -16.78
CA GLU A 131 5.30 -14.07 -17.23
C GLU A 131 4.75 -13.24 -16.08
N VAL A 132 4.39 -12.01 -16.41
CA VAL A 132 3.88 -11.00 -15.48
C VAL A 132 2.42 -10.76 -15.80
N VAL A 133 1.61 -10.53 -14.77
CA VAL A 133 0.29 -9.91 -14.94
C VAL A 133 0.46 -8.44 -14.59
N GLY A 134 0.50 -7.61 -15.64
CA GLY A 134 0.66 -6.17 -15.57
C GLY A 134 -0.66 -5.44 -15.78
N SER A 135 -0.56 -4.20 -16.22
CA SER A 135 -1.68 -3.36 -16.67
C SER A 135 -1.67 -3.20 -18.18
N GLN A 136 -2.85 -3.27 -18.79
CA GLN A 136 -3.04 -2.98 -20.21
C GLN A 136 -2.99 -1.46 -20.48
N GLY A 137 -2.07 -1.02 -21.33
CA GLY A 137 -1.95 0.37 -21.78
C GLY A 137 -2.46 0.58 -23.20
N VAL A 138 -1.65 1.25 -24.03
CA VAL A 138 -2.01 1.60 -25.42
C VAL A 138 -1.61 0.51 -26.44
N HIS A 139 -2.18 0.58 -27.64
CA HIS A 139 -1.61 -0.13 -28.79
C HIS A 139 -0.24 0.45 -29.14
N LYS A 140 0.60 -0.38 -29.78
CA LYS A 140 1.93 0.05 -30.18
C LYS A 140 1.89 1.06 -31.32
N MET A 141 2.35 2.27 -31.03
CA MET A 141 2.31 3.39 -31.97
C MET A 141 3.47 4.37 -31.73
N ALA A 142 3.88 5.08 -32.77
CA ALA A 142 4.84 6.17 -32.71
C ALA A 142 4.10 7.52 -32.76
N PHE A 143 4.53 8.46 -31.91
CA PHE A 143 3.93 9.81 -31.89
C PHE A 143 4.45 10.66 -33.05
N ASP A 144 3.53 11.20 -33.86
CA ASP A 144 3.83 12.07 -35.00
C ASP A 144 3.50 13.54 -34.73
N GLY A 145 2.53 13.81 -33.85
CA GLY A 145 2.19 15.17 -33.43
C GLY A 145 0.87 15.28 -32.65
N VAL A 146 0.58 16.48 -32.15
CA VAL A 146 -0.70 16.78 -31.49
C VAL A 146 -1.75 17.12 -32.55
N ALA A 147 -2.90 16.45 -32.53
CA ALA A 147 -4.05 16.86 -33.34
C ALA A 147 -4.85 17.94 -32.61
N LEU A 148 -4.75 19.19 -33.08
CA LEU A 148 -5.47 20.35 -32.51
C LEU A 148 -6.81 20.62 -33.21
N GLY A 149 -7.53 19.58 -33.64
CA GLY A 149 -8.90 19.69 -34.17
C GLY A 149 -9.07 20.56 -35.43
N LEU A 150 -7.98 20.93 -36.14
CA LEU A 150 -8.01 21.81 -37.31
C LEU A 150 -8.89 21.28 -38.47
N ASP A 151 -9.23 19.98 -38.45
CA ASP A 151 -10.02 19.30 -39.47
C ASP A 151 -11.33 18.68 -38.96
N GLY A 152 -11.75 18.97 -37.71
CA GLY A 152 -12.98 18.41 -37.12
C GLY A 152 -12.92 16.91 -36.79
N ALA A 153 -11.72 16.38 -36.55
CA ALA A 153 -11.47 15.05 -35.99
C ALA A 153 -11.43 15.10 -34.45
N ASP A 154 -11.72 13.97 -33.81
CA ASP A 154 -11.56 13.76 -32.36
C ASP A 154 -10.14 14.17 -31.91
N GLU A 155 -9.98 14.75 -30.70
CA GLU A 155 -8.73 15.32 -30.17
C GLU A 155 -7.70 14.24 -29.73
N VAL A 156 -7.62 13.15 -30.51
CA VAL A 156 -6.67 12.03 -30.39
C VAL A 156 -5.33 12.43 -31.01
N ASP A 157 -4.19 12.02 -30.44
CA ASP A 157 -2.88 12.40 -31.00
C ASP A 157 -2.69 11.82 -32.41
N ASP A 158 -1.95 12.53 -33.26
CA ASP A 158 -1.52 11.98 -34.55
C ASP A 158 -0.40 10.98 -34.30
N CYS A 159 -0.67 9.72 -34.58
CA CYS A 159 0.22 8.61 -34.33
C CYS A 159 0.24 7.65 -35.53
N SER A 160 1.37 6.98 -35.69
CA SER A 160 1.53 5.89 -36.66
C SER A 160 1.55 4.56 -35.92
N GLY A 161 0.55 3.70 -36.20
CA GLY A 161 0.52 2.33 -35.67
C GLY A 161 1.74 1.52 -36.12
N GLU A 162 2.37 0.82 -35.18
CA GLU A 162 3.59 0.04 -35.39
C GLU A 162 3.33 -1.45 -35.17
N PRO A 163 3.88 -2.37 -35.99
CA PRO A 163 3.71 -3.80 -35.77
C PRO A 163 4.19 -4.24 -34.37
N ASP A 164 3.33 -4.96 -33.65
CA ASP A 164 3.67 -5.59 -32.38
C ASP A 164 3.76 -7.11 -32.54
N PHE A 165 4.97 -7.64 -32.51
CA PHE A 165 5.21 -9.08 -32.64
C PHE A 165 4.95 -9.87 -31.36
N LEU A 166 4.81 -9.20 -30.22
CA LEU A 166 4.54 -9.82 -28.92
C LEU A 166 3.05 -9.75 -28.59
N ASN A 167 2.46 -8.56 -28.68
CA ASN A 167 1.06 -8.31 -28.37
C ASN A 167 0.21 -8.30 -29.65
N ASN A 168 0.08 -9.45 -30.30
CA ASN A 168 -0.84 -9.62 -31.42
C ASN A 168 -1.55 -10.98 -31.38
N VAL A 169 -2.73 -11.01 -32.01
CA VAL A 169 -3.48 -12.24 -32.29
C VAL A 169 -3.60 -12.38 -33.80
N ASN A 170 -2.88 -13.34 -34.37
CA ASN A 170 -2.82 -13.60 -35.82
C ASN A 170 -2.44 -12.38 -36.68
N GLY A 171 -1.51 -11.54 -36.18
CA GLY A 171 -1.05 -10.35 -36.89
C GLY A 171 -1.91 -9.10 -36.71
N VAL A 172 -2.97 -9.18 -35.88
CA VAL A 172 -3.71 -8.01 -35.41
C VAL A 172 -3.16 -7.61 -34.04
N ASN A 173 -2.61 -6.41 -33.93
CA ASN A 173 -2.10 -5.85 -32.69
C ASN A 173 -3.23 -5.75 -31.66
N VAL A 174 -2.98 -6.25 -30.46
CA VAL A 174 -3.76 -5.94 -29.27
C VAL A 174 -2.96 -4.96 -28.40
N ARG A 175 -3.60 -4.35 -27.41
CA ARG A 175 -2.93 -3.39 -26.52
C ARG A 175 -1.73 -4.02 -25.81
N GLN A 176 -0.71 -3.21 -25.58
CA GLN A 176 0.48 -3.59 -24.82
C GLN A 176 0.16 -3.75 -23.33
N THR A 177 1.02 -4.50 -22.63
CA THR A 177 0.93 -4.71 -21.19
C THR A 177 2.23 -4.28 -20.50
N THR A 178 2.11 -3.74 -19.30
CA THR A 178 3.28 -3.33 -18.50
C THR A 178 4.05 -4.54 -17.97
N GLY A 179 5.36 -4.38 -17.81
CA GLY A 179 6.24 -5.42 -17.27
C GLY A 179 6.15 -5.63 -15.74
N ARG A 180 5.29 -4.87 -15.06
CA ARG A 180 4.99 -4.97 -13.62
C ARG A 180 3.51 -4.67 -13.38
N ASN A 181 2.96 -5.25 -12.33
CA ASN A 181 1.61 -4.99 -11.84
C ASN A 181 1.49 -3.55 -11.31
N ALA A 182 0.35 -2.88 -11.55
CA ALA A 182 0.10 -1.55 -11.04
C ALA A 182 -0.20 -1.58 -9.53
N PRO A 183 0.58 -0.86 -8.68
CA PRO A 183 0.28 -0.77 -7.26
C PRO A 183 -0.90 0.17 -6.99
N ALA A 184 -1.44 0.13 -5.78
CA ALA A 184 -2.51 1.02 -5.34
C ALA A 184 -2.04 2.50 -5.31
N ALA A 185 -2.81 3.40 -5.93
CA ALA A 185 -2.63 4.85 -5.80
C ALA A 185 -3.09 5.41 -4.44
N ILE A 186 -3.97 4.69 -3.73
CA ILE A 186 -4.47 5.08 -2.41
C ILE A 186 -3.34 5.03 -1.38
N ASN A 187 -3.26 6.05 -0.52
CA ASN A 187 -2.23 6.27 0.50
C ASN A 187 -0.79 6.46 -0.03
N SER A 188 -0.60 6.55 -1.35
CA SER A 188 0.74 6.54 -1.97
C SER A 188 1.59 7.75 -1.57
N ILE A 189 0.97 8.84 -1.11
CA ILE A 189 1.64 10.08 -0.68
C ILE A 189 2.65 9.86 0.45
N HIS A 190 2.48 8.80 1.23
CA HIS A 190 3.35 8.52 2.38
C HIS A 190 4.67 7.84 2.01
N TYR A 191 4.84 7.34 0.78
CA TYR A 191 6.10 6.72 0.35
C TYR A 191 7.20 7.77 0.17
N VAL A 192 8.43 7.36 0.49
CA VAL A 192 9.62 8.20 0.26
C VAL A 192 10.03 8.22 -1.20
N ASP A 193 10.24 7.04 -1.80
CA ASP A 193 10.44 6.88 -3.24
C ASP A 193 9.22 6.11 -3.82
N ALA A 194 8.82 6.43 -5.06
CA ALA A 194 7.67 5.85 -5.74
C ALA A 194 8.04 4.88 -6.87
N PHE A 195 7.07 4.09 -7.33
CA PHE A 195 7.21 2.82 -8.07
C PHE A 195 7.75 1.64 -7.23
N TRP A 196 7.61 0.42 -7.74
CA TRP A 196 8.10 -0.82 -7.10
C TRP A 196 9.61 -0.82 -6.85
N ASP A 197 10.41 -0.21 -7.73
CA ASP A 197 11.87 -0.10 -7.60
C ASP A 197 12.33 1.26 -7.03
N GLY A 198 11.40 2.16 -6.72
CA GLY A 198 11.72 3.48 -6.17
C GLY A 198 12.40 4.43 -7.15
N ARG A 199 12.28 4.21 -8.47
CA ARG A 199 12.94 5.08 -9.47
C ARG A 199 12.38 6.50 -9.55
N ALA A 200 11.16 6.72 -9.03
CA ALA A 200 10.61 8.07 -8.87
C ALA A 200 11.05 8.62 -7.52
N ARG A 201 11.87 9.66 -7.58
CA ARG A 201 12.61 10.17 -6.43
C ARG A 201 11.78 11.08 -5.54
N SER A 202 12.06 11.04 -4.25
CA SER A 202 11.46 11.86 -3.21
C SER A 202 11.52 13.38 -3.42
N ASP A 203 12.41 13.84 -4.31
CA ASP A 203 12.70 15.23 -4.65
C ASP A 203 12.29 15.50 -6.10
N PHE A 204 11.21 16.25 -6.32
CA PHE A 204 10.74 16.54 -7.68
C PHE A 204 11.50 17.72 -8.31
N ASN A 205 11.93 17.55 -9.57
CA ASN A 205 12.71 18.53 -10.32
C ASN A 205 11.89 19.38 -11.32
N GLY A 206 10.56 19.19 -11.35
CA GLY A 206 9.66 19.91 -12.25
C GLY A 206 9.48 19.32 -13.64
N ASN A 207 10.21 18.26 -14.01
CA ASN A 207 10.26 17.76 -15.38
C ASN A 207 10.11 16.23 -15.50
N ASP A 208 10.80 15.47 -14.67
CA ASP A 208 10.94 14.02 -14.84
C ASP A 208 11.04 13.26 -13.51
N PRO A 209 10.94 11.91 -13.51
CA PRO A 209 10.92 11.13 -12.28
C PRO A 209 12.23 11.08 -11.48
N HIS A 210 13.36 11.49 -12.06
CA HIS A 210 14.69 11.23 -11.48
C HIS A 210 15.14 12.28 -10.45
N GLY A 211 14.35 13.32 -10.21
CA GLY A 211 14.69 14.36 -9.24
C GLY A 211 16.05 15.01 -9.51
N GLN A 212 16.85 15.20 -8.47
CA GLN A 212 18.23 15.72 -8.57
C GLN A 212 19.19 14.75 -9.27
N GLY A 213 18.75 13.53 -9.64
CA GLY A 213 19.49 12.65 -10.54
C GLY A 213 19.66 13.22 -11.96
N ASN A 214 18.75 14.12 -12.38
CA ASN A 214 18.87 14.87 -13.63
C ASN A 214 19.24 16.34 -13.34
N LEU A 215 20.52 16.68 -13.48
CA LEU A 215 21.03 18.03 -13.24
C LEU A 215 20.67 19.05 -14.33
N ASP A 216 20.20 18.57 -15.49
CA ASP A 216 19.82 19.42 -16.63
C ASP A 216 18.32 19.78 -16.61
N ALA A 217 17.55 19.24 -15.66
CA ALA A 217 16.14 19.57 -15.48
C ALA A 217 15.97 21.05 -15.11
N ALA A 218 15.13 21.77 -15.86
CA ALA A 218 14.85 23.19 -15.64
C ALA A 218 13.39 23.52 -15.96
N VAL A 219 12.84 24.50 -15.23
CA VAL A 219 11.54 25.10 -15.54
C VAL A 219 11.74 26.55 -15.98
N GLN A 220 10.84 27.05 -16.84
CA GLN A 220 10.86 28.44 -17.28
C GLN A 220 10.21 29.32 -16.22
N LYS A 221 10.96 30.23 -15.60
CA LYS A 221 10.47 31.12 -14.53
C LYS A 221 10.66 32.59 -14.89
N ILE A 222 9.62 33.40 -14.68
CA ILE A 222 9.71 34.85 -14.77
C ILE A 222 10.50 35.38 -13.58
N SER A 223 11.64 36.00 -13.87
CA SER A 223 12.51 36.64 -12.90
C SER A 223 11.93 37.99 -12.44
N LEU A 224 12.44 38.51 -11.32
CA LEU A 224 11.99 39.80 -10.76
C LEU A 224 12.15 41.00 -11.71
N ASP A 225 13.07 40.91 -12.66
CA ASP A 225 13.31 41.93 -13.69
C ASP A 225 12.45 41.73 -14.96
N GLY A 226 11.59 40.71 -14.97
CA GLY A 226 10.73 40.33 -16.08
C GLY A 226 11.39 39.45 -17.14
N SER A 227 12.67 39.08 -16.99
CA SER A 227 13.33 38.13 -17.89
C SER A 227 12.95 36.68 -17.58
N ILE A 228 13.10 35.77 -18.55
CA ILE A 228 12.89 34.33 -18.34
C ILE A 228 14.20 33.65 -17.95
N CYS A 229 14.15 32.89 -16.86
CA CYS A 229 15.20 31.98 -16.44
C CYS A 229 14.77 30.53 -16.72
N ALA A 230 15.61 29.77 -17.40
CA ALA A 230 15.61 28.31 -17.28
C ALA A 230 16.30 27.96 -15.96
N CYS A 231 15.49 27.66 -14.94
CA CYS A 231 15.93 27.54 -13.55
C CYS A 231 15.68 26.10 -13.07
N GLY A 232 16.71 25.46 -12.51
CA GLY A 232 16.52 24.20 -11.78
C GLY A 232 15.71 24.42 -10.51
N ILE A 233 14.85 23.46 -10.17
CA ILE A 233 14.05 23.47 -8.94
C ILE A 233 14.25 22.15 -8.20
N THR A 234 13.89 22.17 -6.91
CA THR A 234 13.77 20.95 -6.10
C THR A 234 12.58 21.09 -5.18
N MET A 235 11.84 20.01 -5.01
CA MET A 235 10.69 19.93 -4.13
C MET A 235 10.77 18.63 -3.36
N ASP A 236 11.22 18.69 -2.11
CA ASP A 236 11.36 17.51 -1.25
C ASP A 236 9.98 16.97 -0.82
N ARG A 237 9.89 15.68 -0.53
CA ARG A 237 8.63 14.97 -0.21
C ARG A 237 7.61 15.03 -1.35
N ALA A 238 8.11 14.97 -2.60
CA ALA A 238 7.30 15.03 -3.81
C ALA A 238 7.48 13.80 -4.72
N ALA A 239 7.66 12.62 -4.12
CA ALA A 239 7.82 11.35 -4.84
C ALA A 239 6.69 11.09 -5.85
N LEU A 240 5.45 11.47 -5.50
CA LEU A 240 4.32 11.34 -6.38
C LEU A 240 4.33 12.35 -7.53
N ALA A 241 4.84 13.57 -7.32
CA ALA A 241 5.00 14.50 -8.43
C ALA A 241 6.04 13.98 -9.43
N SER A 242 7.14 13.40 -8.94
CA SER A 242 8.13 12.69 -9.75
C SER A 242 7.52 11.47 -10.46
N GLN A 243 6.68 10.68 -9.79
CA GLN A 243 6.05 9.51 -10.37
C GLN A 243 5.02 9.86 -11.45
N ALA A 244 4.19 10.87 -11.19
CA ALA A 244 3.08 11.26 -12.05
C ALA A 244 3.53 11.70 -13.45
N VAL A 245 4.78 12.17 -13.59
CA VAL A 245 5.36 12.56 -14.89
C VAL A 245 6.03 11.40 -15.65
N GLY A 246 5.94 10.16 -15.17
CA GLY A 246 6.44 8.99 -15.91
C GLY A 246 5.43 8.44 -16.94
N PRO A 247 4.28 7.91 -16.48
CA PRO A 247 3.32 7.20 -17.33
C PRO A 247 2.80 7.98 -18.54
N PRO A 248 2.55 9.31 -18.47
CA PRO A 248 2.05 10.06 -19.62
C PRO A 248 2.98 10.10 -20.82
N LEU A 249 4.27 9.74 -20.70
CA LEU A 249 5.20 9.66 -21.84
C LEU A 249 5.55 8.23 -22.25
N SER A 250 5.01 7.24 -21.55
CA SER A 250 5.37 5.84 -21.75
C SER A 250 4.68 5.26 -22.98
N GLY A 251 5.49 4.76 -23.92
CA GLY A 251 5.07 4.05 -25.13
C GLY A 251 4.27 2.76 -24.90
N VAL A 252 4.24 2.29 -23.65
CA VAL A 252 3.48 1.11 -23.23
C VAL A 252 2.20 1.52 -22.51
N GLU A 253 2.27 2.55 -21.67
CA GLU A 253 1.19 2.89 -20.74
C GLU A 253 0.16 3.83 -21.38
N MET A 254 0.55 5.06 -21.76
CA MET A 254 -0.41 6.11 -22.13
C MET A 254 -0.17 6.78 -23.50
N SER A 255 1.02 6.65 -24.08
CA SER A 255 1.43 7.50 -25.21
C SER A 255 2.00 6.75 -26.38
N GLY A 256 1.97 7.38 -27.55
CA GLY A 256 2.83 6.97 -28.66
C GLY A 256 4.30 7.24 -28.32
N GLU A 257 5.19 6.35 -28.76
CA GLU A 257 6.62 6.47 -28.51
C GLU A 257 7.16 7.81 -29.06
N GLY A 258 7.87 8.56 -28.21
CA GLY A 258 8.51 9.83 -28.59
C GLY A 258 7.80 11.11 -28.13
N ARG A 259 6.55 11.03 -27.67
CA ARG A 259 5.79 12.18 -27.13
C ARG A 259 6.51 12.84 -25.95
N GLN A 260 6.46 14.17 -25.86
CA GLN A 260 7.03 14.95 -24.75
C GLN A 260 5.96 15.71 -23.94
N PHE A 261 6.31 16.21 -22.74
CA PHE A 261 5.35 16.94 -21.89
C PHE A 261 4.87 18.25 -22.49
N TYR A 262 5.68 18.95 -23.28
CA TYR A 262 5.24 20.16 -23.96
C TYR A 262 4.19 19.85 -25.03
N ASP A 263 4.21 18.66 -25.64
CA ASP A 263 3.18 18.21 -26.58
C ASP A 263 1.87 17.96 -25.83
N LEU A 264 1.95 17.23 -24.71
CA LEU A 264 0.80 17.01 -23.83
C LEU A 264 0.24 18.32 -23.28
N GLY A 265 1.08 19.27 -22.90
CA GLY A 265 0.66 20.60 -22.44
C GLY A 265 -0.06 21.39 -23.53
N LYS A 266 0.48 21.37 -24.74
CA LYS A 266 -0.15 21.99 -25.91
C LYS A 266 -1.50 21.36 -26.24
N LYS A 267 -1.60 20.03 -26.14
CA LYS A 267 -2.88 19.33 -26.23
C LYS A 267 -3.84 19.81 -25.16
N ALA A 268 -3.50 19.61 -23.89
CA ALA A 268 -4.37 19.88 -22.75
C ALA A 268 -4.86 21.32 -22.71
N CYS A 269 -4.03 22.31 -23.02
CA CYS A 269 -4.42 23.72 -23.06
C CYS A 269 -5.50 24.05 -24.11
N ASN A 270 -5.75 23.16 -25.07
CA ASN A 270 -6.79 23.29 -26.09
C ASN A 270 -8.02 22.39 -25.84
N LEU A 271 -7.99 21.53 -24.82
CA LEU A 271 -9.11 20.63 -24.50
C LEU A 271 -10.10 21.28 -23.53
N MET A 272 -11.35 20.83 -23.62
CA MET A 272 -12.28 20.90 -22.49
C MET A 272 -11.97 19.74 -21.52
N PRO A 273 -11.73 20.01 -20.22
CA PRO A 273 -11.47 18.95 -19.25
C PRO A 273 -12.64 17.96 -19.16
N LEU A 274 -12.31 16.66 -19.21
CA LEU A 274 -13.26 15.56 -19.08
C LEU A 274 -14.40 15.59 -20.12
N ALA A 275 -14.17 16.15 -21.31
CA ALA A 275 -15.21 16.37 -22.33
C ALA A 275 -15.98 15.09 -22.71
N ASP A 276 -15.34 13.94 -22.57
CA ASP A 276 -15.87 12.62 -22.87
C ASP A 276 -16.41 11.87 -21.64
N GLN A 277 -16.50 12.51 -20.48
CA GLN A 277 -16.81 11.85 -19.21
C GLN A 277 -17.89 12.61 -18.45
N MET A 278 -18.88 11.87 -17.95
CA MET A 278 -19.81 12.42 -16.98
C MET A 278 -19.08 12.68 -15.66
N VAL A 279 -19.35 13.83 -15.04
CA VAL A 279 -18.91 14.13 -13.67
C VAL A 279 -20.16 14.31 -12.85
N ALA A 280 -20.26 13.67 -11.68
CA ALA A 280 -21.43 13.83 -10.82
C ALA A 280 -21.52 15.27 -10.31
N SER A 281 -22.72 15.88 -10.29
CA SER A 281 -22.90 17.24 -9.78
C SER A 281 -22.62 17.38 -8.29
N ASP A 282 -22.60 16.26 -7.56
CA ASP A 282 -22.22 16.14 -6.16
C ASP A 282 -20.85 15.46 -5.96
N ASP A 283 -19.99 15.39 -6.99
CA ASP A 283 -18.58 15.05 -6.85
C ASP A 283 -17.91 15.98 -5.83
N SER A 284 -17.09 15.42 -4.94
CA SER A 284 -16.55 16.13 -3.77
C SER A 284 -15.51 17.20 -4.10
N VAL A 285 -14.93 17.16 -5.30
CA VAL A 285 -13.89 18.08 -5.77
C VAL A 285 -14.34 18.83 -7.01
N LEU A 286 -14.92 18.15 -7.99
CA LEU A 286 -15.26 18.70 -9.30
C LEU A 286 -16.74 19.07 -9.44
N GLY A 287 -17.59 18.79 -8.44
CA GLY A 287 -19.04 18.94 -8.54
C GLY A 287 -19.49 20.35 -8.93
N ASP A 288 -18.82 21.39 -8.41
CA ASP A 288 -19.11 22.80 -8.73
C ASP A 288 -18.79 23.17 -10.19
N LEU A 289 -17.89 22.42 -10.84
CA LEU A 289 -17.49 22.63 -12.22
C LEU A 289 -18.24 21.71 -13.20
N ALA A 290 -18.89 20.66 -12.71
CA ALA A 290 -19.50 19.60 -13.52
C ALA A 290 -20.62 20.11 -14.45
N MET A 291 -20.49 19.88 -15.76
CA MET A 291 -21.51 20.22 -16.74
C MET A 291 -22.83 19.47 -16.51
N SER A 292 -22.79 18.29 -15.88
CA SER A 292 -23.99 17.53 -15.54
C SER A 292 -24.97 18.30 -14.63
N GLY A 293 -24.46 19.17 -13.77
CA GLY A 293 -25.27 20.08 -12.93
C GLY A 293 -25.75 21.33 -13.67
N ILE A 294 -25.17 21.65 -14.83
CA ILE A 294 -25.40 22.88 -15.61
C ILE A 294 -26.36 22.62 -16.78
N ASP A 295 -26.03 21.67 -17.65
CA ASP A 295 -26.81 21.31 -18.84
C ASP A 295 -27.12 19.82 -18.96
N GLY A 296 -26.60 18.99 -18.05
CA GLY A 296 -26.78 17.54 -18.05
C GLY A 296 -25.78 16.77 -18.91
N GLY A 297 -24.78 17.45 -19.49
CA GLY A 297 -23.75 16.87 -20.35
C GLY A 297 -22.44 16.50 -19.63
N PRO A 298 -21.48 15.92 -20.36
CA PRO A 298 -20.15 15.58 -19.87
C PRO A 298 -19.24 16.82 -19.76
N GLY A 299 -18.09 16.65 -19.10
CA GLY A 299 -17.05 17.68 -18.99
C GLY A 299 -17.22 18.67 -17.85
N LEU A 300 -16.28 19.61 -17.79
CA LEU A 300 -16.24 20.70 -16.81
C LEU A 300 -16.46 22.06 -17.47
N SER A 301 -17.11 22.98 -16.75
CA SER A 301 -17.39 24.36 -17.16
C SER A 301 -16.18 25.30 -17.05
N THR A 302 -14.99 24.82 -17.41
CA THR A 302 -13.70 25.52 -17.35
C THR A 302 -12.77 24.99 -18.45
N SER A 303 -11.61 25.61 -18.63
CA SER A 303 -10.48 25.08 -19.40
C SER A 303 -9.30 24.69 -18.51
N TYR A 304 -8.38 23.87 -19.02
CA TYR A 304 -7.13 23.57 -18.31
C TYR A 304 -6.26 24.81 -18.09
N VAL A 305 -6.29 25.77 -19.02
CA VAL A 305 -5.63 27.08 -18.87
C VAL A 305 -6.15 27.79 -17.62
N GLU A 306 -7.47 27.95 -17.49
CA GLU A 306 -8.08 28.62 -16.33
C GLU A 306 -7.80 27.87 -15.02
N MET A 307 -7.79 26.53 -15.05
CA MET A 307 -7.47 25.72 -13.87
C MET A 307 -6.01 25.91 -13.42
N ILE A 308 -5.06 25.97 -14.37
CA ILE A 308 -3.64 26.26 -14.07
C ILE A 308 -3.46 27.67 -13.54
N GLU A 309 -4.09 28.67 -14.17
CA GLU A 309 -4.03 30.07 -13.74
C GLU A 309 -4.59 30.26 -12.32
N ALA A 310 -5.65 29.52 -11.97
CA ALA A 310 -6.25 29.56 -10.64
C ALA A 310 -5.39 28.83 -9.57
N ALA A 311 -4.65 27.79 -9.97
CA ALA A 311 -3.88 26.95 -9.05
C ALA A 311 -2.45 27.43 -8.81
N PHE A 312 -1.76 27.97 -9.83
CA PHE A 312 -0.31 28.20 -9.79
C PHE A 312 0.10 29.67 -9.87
N ARG A 313 1.28 29.96 -9.30
CA ARG A 313 1.88 31.30 -9.32
C ARG A 313 2.13 31.77 -10.77
N PRO A 314 1.75 33.01 -11.13
CA PRO A 314 1.95 33.57 -12.48
C PRO A 314 3.38 33.51 -13.01
N ALA A 315 4.39 33.45 -12.13
CA ALA A 315 5.79 33.35 -12.52
C ALA A 315 6.11 32.13 -13.41
N TYR A 316 5.25 31.10 -13.41
CA TYR A 316 5.48 29.85 -14.15
C TYR A 316 4.63 29.71 -15.41
N TRP A 317 3.68 30.62 -15.68
CA TRP A 317 2.78 30.49 -16.84
C TRP A 317 2.48 31.81 -17.58
N ALA A 318 2.69 32.98 -16.96
CA ALA A 318 2.19 34.27 -17.46
C ALA A 318 3.13 35.02 -18.42
N SER A 319 4.14 34.37 -18.98
CA SER A 319 5.06 34.98 -19.95
C SER A 319 4.45 35.02 -21.35
N GLU A 320 4.68 36.12 -22.08
CA GLU A 320 4.39 36.22 -23.51
C GLU A 320 5.50 35.61 -24.38
N ALA A 321 6.56 35.04 -23.81
CA ALA A 321 7.63 34.42 -24.58
C ALA A 321 7.15 33.13 -25.28
N ILE A 322 7.61 32.94 -26.51
CA ILE A 322 7.42 31.71 -27.28
C ILE A 322 8.70 30.88 -27.18
N PHE A 323 8.54 29.60 -26.88
CA PHE A 323 9.62 28.63 -26.68
C PHE A 323 9.67 27.62 -27.83
N ASP A 324 10.86 27.15 -28.17
CA ASP A 324 11.04 25.93 -28.96
C ASP A 324 10.99 24.67 -28.07
N ALA A 325 11.03 23.49 -28.67
CA ALA A 325 11.07 22.20 -27.95
C ALA A 325 12.30 22.02 -27.02
N SER A 326 13.35 22.83 -27.18
CA SER A 326 14.52 22.84 -26.29
C SER A 326 14.38 23.86 -25.15
N GLY A 327 13.23 24.54 -25.05
CA GLY A 327 12.99 25.58 -24.05
C GLY A 327 13.71 26.90 -24.32
N ASN A 328 14.20 27.15 -25.55
CA ASN A 328 14.79 28.43 -25.91
C ASN A 328 13.72 29.42 -26.33
N VAL A 329 13.87 30.68 -25.91
CA VAL A 329 13.00 31.76 -26.38
C VAL A 329 13.26 32.08 -27.85
N ILE A 330 12.25 31.89 -28.70
CA ILE A 330 12.30 32.12 -30.15
C ILE A 330 11.43 33.31 -30.61
N GLY A 331 10.55 33.81 -29.73
CA GLY A 331 9.65 34.91 -30.07
C GLY A 331 8.84 35.42 -28.89
N THR A 332 7.83 36.24 -29.18
CA THR A 332 6.85 36.75 -28.21
C THR A 332 5.47 36.80 -28.84
N GLY A 333 4.42 36.43 -28.09
CA GLY A 333 3.04 36.40 -28.54
C GLY A 333 2.39 35.04 -28.26
N ALA A 334 1.29 34.76 -28.96
CA ALA A 334 0.68 33.43 -28.95
C ALA A 334 1.48 32.50 -29.88
N PRO A 335 1.76 31.25 -29.47
CA PRO A 335 2.32 30.24 -30.37
C PRO A 335 1.35 29.92 -31.52
N ASP A 336 1.82 30.04 -32.76
CA ASP A 336 1.01 29.77 -33.97
C ASP A 336 1.45 28.49 -34.68
N GLY A 337 2.70 28.07 -34.50
CA GLY A 337 3.30 26.88 -35.13
C GLY A 337 3.24 25.61 -34.28
N PRO A 338 3.35 24.41 -34.88
CA PRO A 338 3.38 23.14 -34.15
C PRO A 338 4.58 23.03 -33.20
N ASP A 339 5.72 23.62 -33.55
CA ASP A 339 6.97 23.61 -32.77
C ASP A 339 7.18 24.87 -31.90
N GLU A 340 6.13 25.66 -31.70
CA GLU A 340 6.12 26.86 -30.87
C GLU A 340 5.29 26.60 -29.62
N PHE A 341 5.81 26.94 -28.43
CA PHE A 341 5.15 26.66 -27.16
C PHE A 341 5.05 27.90 -26.27
N ALA A 342 3.94 28.02 -25.54
CA ALA A 342 3.79 28.99 -24.46
C ALA A 342 4.53 28.51 -23.21
N GLN A 343 4.83 29.43 -22.28
CA GLN A 343 5.46 29.06 -21.00
C GLN A 343 4.68 27.97 -20.25
N MET A 344 3.34 28.07 -20.29
CA MET A 344 2.45 27.10 -19.64
C MET A 344 2.63 25.69 -20.21
N GLU A 345 2.74 25.57 -21.53
CA GLU A 345 2.93 24.30 -22.24
C GLU A 345 4.33 23.74 -21.98
N THR A 346 5.37 24.58 -22.03
CA THR A 346 6.75 24.17 -21.71
C THR A 346 6.89 23.67 -20.28
N ASN A 347 6.20 24.29 -19.32
CA ASN A 347 6.22 23.90 -17.91
C ASN A 347 5.15 22.86 -17.55
N PHE A 348 4.48 22.23 -18.51
CA PHE A 348 3.29 21.43 -18.19
C PHE A 348 3.58 20.25 -17.24
N ALA A 349 4.78 19.66 -17.32
CA ALA A 349 5.24 18.65 -16.37
C ALA A 349 5.20 19.11 -14.91
N LEU A 350 5.53 20.38 -14.63
CA LEU A 350 5.47 20.98 -13.30
C LEU A 350 4.04 21.02 -12.77
N PHE A 351 3.11 21.50 -13.59
CA PHE A 351 1.70 21.62 -13.22
C PHE A 351 1.06 20.25 -13.04
N TRP A 352 1.31 19.34 -13.98
CA TRP A 352 0.87 17.95 -13.92
C TRP A 352 1.35 17.25 -12.65
N GLY A 353 2.66 17.21 -12.42
CA GLY A 353 3.26 16.50 -11.29
C GLY A 353 2.73 17.01 -9.94
N ILE A 354 2.74 18.33 -9.72
CA ILE A 354 2.29 18.91 -8.45
C ILE A 354 0.79 18.71 -8.23
N SER A 355 -0.04 18.95 -9.26
CA SER A 355 -1.50 18.84 -9.11
C SER A 355 -1.95 17.40 -8.89
N VAL A 356 -1.40 16.43 -9.64
CA VAL A 356 -1.70 15.01 -9.46
C VAL A 356 -1.25 14.53 -8.08
N MET A 357 -0.04 14.89 -7.62
CA MET A 357 0.40 14.60 -6.25
C MET A 357 -0.56 15.17 -5.20
N LEU A 358 -1.03 16.41 -5.37
CA LEU A 358 -1.96 17.03 -4.42
C LEU A 358 -3.32 16.33 -4.43
N TYR A 359 -3.82 15.89 -5.58
CA TYR A 359 -5.00 15.04 -5.63
C TYR A 359 -4.78 13.69 -4.93
N GLU A 360 -3.70 12.97 -5.24
CA GLU A 360 -3.36 11.70 -4.60
C GLU A 360 -3.15 11.86 -3.08
N SER A 361 -2.70 13.03 -2.62
CA SER A 361 -2.57 13.34 -1.18
C SER A 361 -3.89 13.34 -0.42
N THR A 362 -5.02 13.43 -1.14
CA THR A 362 -6.37 13.34 -0.56
C THR A 362 -6.88 11.89 -0.43
N LEU A 363 -6.27 10.94 -1.15
CA LEU A 363 -6.74 9.56 -1.24
C LEU A 363 -6.27 8.72 -0.04
N LEU A 364 -6.75 9.05 1.15
CA LEU A 364 -6.34 8.45 2.44
C LEU A 364 -7.42 7.50 2.99
N SER A 365 -7.05 6.24 3.22
CA SER A 365 -7.91 5.19 3.77
C SER A 365 -7.68 4.98 5.27
N ASP A 366 -8.02 6.03 6.02
CA ASP A 366 -7.81 6.16 7.47
C ASP A 366 -9.00 5.73 8.34
N GLN A 367 -10.01 5.05 7.77
CA GLN A 367 -11.23 4.62 8.47
C GLN A 367 -11.55 3.14 8.29
N THR A 368 -10.51 2.30 8.26
CA THR A 368 -10.64 0.84 8.21
C THR A 368 -11.25 0.29 9.52
N ARG A 369 -11.66 -0.99 9.51
CA ARG A 369 -12.09 -1.65 10.76
C ARG A 369 -10.91 -1.78 11.74
N PHE A 370 -9.70 -1.96 11.23
CA PHE A 370 -8.49 -1.95 12.04
C PHE A 370 -8.23 -0.57 12.68
N ASP A 371 -8.45 0.54 11.96
CA ASP A 371 -8.33 1.89 12.57
C ASP A 371 -9.37 2.11 13.67
N GLN A 372 -10.59 1.62 13.48
CA GLN A 372 -11.62 1.69 14.52
C GLN A 372 -11.23 0.89 15.76
N TRP A 373 -10.64 -0.30 15.56
CA TRP A 373 -10.12 -1.13 16.65
C TRP A 373 -8.96 -0.44 17.38
N LEU A 374 -7.99 0.13 16.66
CA LEU A 374 -6.89 0.95 17.22
C LEU A 374 -7.41 2.18 17.97
N ALA A 375 -8.56 2.73 17.56
CA ALA A 375 -9.25 3.83 18.25
C ALA A 375 -10.11 3.39 19.45
N GLY A 376 -10.05 2.12 19.86
CA GLY A 376 -10.73 1.57 21.04
C GLY A 376 -12.10 0.95 20.78
N ASN A 377 -12.54 0.79 19.54
CA ASN A 377 -13.74 0.01 19.22
C ASN A 377 -13.40 -1.48 19.12
N GLU A 378 -13.39 -2.17 20.26
CA GLU A 378 -13.09 -3.60 20.38
C GLU A 378 -13.99 -4.50 19.51
N ASN A 379 -15.19 -4.05 19.14
CA ASN A 379 -16.10 -4.83 18.29
C ASN A 379 -15.89 -4.59 16.78
N ALA A 380 -14.92 -3.77 16.39
CA ALA A 380 -14.64 -3.48 14.98
C ALA A 380 -13.99 -4.68 14.26
N LEU A 381 -13.16 -5.45 14.96
CA LEU A 381 -12.63 -6.72 14.49
C LEU A 381 -13.45 -7.90 15.01
N SER A 382 -13.53 -8.94 14.19
CA SER A 382 -14.01 -10.25 14.60
C SER A 382 -12.89 -11.05 15.27
N PRO A 383 -13.21 -12.08 16.07
CA PRO A 383 -12.20 -12.93 16.68
C PRO A 383 -11.25 -13.60 15.68
N GLU A 384 -11.73 -13.94 14.47
CA GLU A 384 -10.86 -14.48 13.41
C GLU A 384 -9.86 -13.43 12.89
N GLU A 385 -10.27 -12.16 12.83
CA GLU A 385 -9.41 -11.04 12.43
C GLU A 385 -8.39 -10.70 13.52
N GLU A 386 -8.77 -10.75 14.80
CA GLU A 386 -7.83 -10.58 15.92
C GLU A 386 -6.79 -11.70 15.97
N ASN A 387 -7.17 -12.95 15.71
CA ASN A 387 -6.21 -14.05 15.59
C ASN A 387 -5.29 -13.89 14.36
N GLY A 388 -5.80 -13.31 13.28
CA GLY A 388 -4.99 -12.93 12.12
C GLY A 388 -3.98 -11.83 12.46
N LEU A 389 -4.40 -10.83 13.26
CA LEU A 389 -3.54 -9.78 13.77
C LEU A 389 -2.46 -10.33 14.72
N ASP A 390 -2.82 -11.22 15.66
CA ASP A 390 -1.83 -11.93 16.50
C ASP A 390 -0.83 -12.65 15.60
N ALA A 391 -1.30 -13.43 14.63
CA ALA A 391 -0.42 -14.11 13.71
C ALA A 391 0.50 -13.12 13.00
N PHE A 392 -0.01 -12.00 12.49
CA PHE A 392 0.75 -10.97 11.78
C PHE A 392 1.85 -10.30 12.63
N TYR A 393 1.60 -10.09 13.93
CA TYR A 393 2.47 -9.29 14.79
C TYR A 393 3.36 -10.10 15.73
N SER A 394 2.76 -11.01 16.52
CA SER A 394 3.38 -11.67 17.68
C SER A 394 3.44 -13.19 17.56
N GLY A 395 2.62 -13.77 16.68
CA GLY A 395 2.39 -15.19 16.52
C GLY A 395 3.51 -15.93 15.80
N GLY A 396 4.76 -15.48 15.94
CA GLY A 396 5.99 -15.91 15.25
C GLY A 396 5.90 -15.96 13.74
N THR A 397 5.24 -14.96 13.18
CA THR A 397 5.44 -14.53 11.80
C THR A 397 6.24 -13.23 11.84
N GLU A 398 7.02 -12.96 10.80
CA GLU A 398 7.87 -11.76 10.72
C GLU A 398 7.25 -10.68 9.80
N CYS A 399 5.93 -10.74 9.60
CA CYS A 399 5.24 -9.81 8.71
C CYS A 399 5.42 -8.35 9.14
N SER A 400 5.36 -8.10 10.45
CA SER A 400 5.54 -6.77 11.04
C SER A 400 6.94 -6.20 10.82
N GLN A 401 7.98 -6.99 10.58
CA GLN A 401 9.34 -6.48 10.38
C GLN A 401 9.47 -5.62 9.12
N CYS A 402 8.69 -5.95 8.07
CA CYS A 402 8.66 -5.18 6.83
C CYS A 402 7.42 -4.27 6.76
N HIS A 403 6.30 -4.72 7.30
CA HIS A 403 5.02 -4.03 7.25
C HIS A 403 4.71 -3.30 8.56
N THR A 404 5.57 -2.33 8.91
CA THR A 404 5.49 -1.51 10.13
C THR A 404 4.65 -0.24 9.97
N GLY A 405 4.32 0.39 11.11
CA GLY A 405 3.77 1.73 11.15
C GLY A 405 2.32 1.85 10.65
N PRO A 406 1.77 3.07 10.60
CA PRO A 406 0.36 3.27 10.26
C PRO A 406 -0.03 2.81 8.86
N LEU A 407 0.88 2.83 7.88
CA LEU A 407 0.62 2.35 6.51
C LEU A 407 0.82 0.83 6.36
N LEU A 408 1.42 0.16 7.36
CA LEU A 408 1.91 -1.20 7.26
C LEU A 408 2.95 -1.34 6.13
N SER A 409 3.94 -0.44 6.13
CA SER A 409 5.06 -0.38 5.20
C SER A 409 6.24 0.39 5.80
N SER A 410 7.40 -0.26 5.81
CA SER A 410 8.71 0.31 6.14
C SER A 410 9.24 1.33 5.12
N ALA A 411 8.57 1.52 3.97
CA ALA A 411 9.03 2.44 2.91
C ALA A 411 8.45 3.86 3.03
N THR A 412 8.06 4.28 4.23
CA THR A 412 7.40 5.56 4.49
C THR A 412 8.29 6.53 5.24
N TRP A 413 7.96 7.82 5.17
CA TRP A 413 8.70 8.88 5.87
C TRP A 413 8.82 8.66 7.39
N GLY A 414 7.79 8.11 8.03
CA GLY A 414 7.81 7.85 9.48
C GLY A 414 8.79 6.75 9.86
N GLU A 415 8.93 5.73 9.01
CA GLU A 415 9.76 4.54 9.28
C GLU A 415 11.22 4.72 8.85
N LEU A 416 11.46 5.59 7.85
CA LEU A 416 12.81 5.88 7.37
C LEU A 416 13.51 6.97 8.17
N ASN A 417 12.78 7.82 8.90
CA ASN A 417 13.34 8.91 9.71
C ASN A 417 13.79 8.43 11.10
N VAL A 418 15.10 8.46 11.36
CA VAL A 418 15.68 8.40 12.71
C VAL A 418 15.68 9.80 13.34
N ASP A 419 14.55 10.22 13.90
CA ASP A 419 14.38 11.57 14.43
C ASP A 419 15.12 11.78 15.77
N ASN A 420 16.26 12.47 15.71
CA ASN A 420 16.78 13.29 16.82
C ASN A 420 16.78 14.79 16.49
N GLY A 421 16.15 15.22 15.39
CA GLY A 421 16.24 16.59 14.91
C GLY A 421 15.01 17.04 14.14
N VAL A 422 14.00 17.54 14.84
CA VAL A 422 12.89 18.28 14.23
C VAL A 422 13.43 19.43 13.39
N GLY A 423 13.31 19.34 12.06
CA GLY A 423 13.59 20.43 11.11
C GLY A 423 14.85 20.28 10.25
N GLU A 424 15.58 19.16 10.31
CA GLU A 424 16.50 18.78 9.24
C GLU A 424 15.78 17.83 8.27
N GLY A 425 16.10 17.88 6.98
CA GLY A 425 15.37 17.18 5.94
C GLY A 425 15.42 15.65 6.04
N PRO A 426 14.94 14.93 5.03
CA PRO A 426 14.96 13.46 4.95
C PRO A 426 16.24 12.85 5.56
N VAL A 427 16.11 12.00 6.58
CA VAL A 427 17.16 11.02 6.89
C VAL A 427 16.64 9.74 6.28
N VAL A 428 17.32 9.18 5.29
CA VAL A 428 17.01 7.83 4.84
C VAL A 428 18.16 6.95 5.23
N GLU A 429 17.88 6.07 6.17
CA GLU A 429 18.82 5.09 6.65
C GLU A 429 19.21 4.14 5.51
N VAL A 430 20.50 4.11 5.18
CA VAL A 430 21.08 3.00 4.43
C VAL A 430 21.43 1.97 5.49
N ASP A 431 20.47 1.13 5.86
CA ASP A 431 20.63 0.12 6.90
C ASP A 431 20.96 -1.25 6.27
N THR A 432 21.38 -2.19 7.09
CA THR A 432 21.45 -3.60 6.71
C THR A 432 20.07 -4.24 6.49
N ASN A 433 18.97 -3.50 6.73
CA ASN A 433 17.61 -4.04 6.78
C ASN A 433 17.48 -5.15 7.84
N GLY A 434 18.30 -5.10 8.90
CA GLY A 434 18.47 -6.20 9.86
C GLY A 434 19.04 -7.50 9.26
N ASP A 435 19.54 -7.45 8.02
CA ASP A 435 20.16 -8.55 7.29
C ASP A 435 21.70 -8.49 7.39
N ASP A 436 22.41 -9.46 6.80
CA ASP A 436 23.88 -9.52 6.78
C ASP A 436 24.56 -8.60 5.72
N GLY A 437 23.83 -7.63 5.16
CA GLY A 437 24.22 -6.85 3.98
C GLY A 437 24.01 -5.34 4.12
N ILE A 438 24.01 -4.60 2.99
CA ILE A 438 23.64 -3.18 2.92
C ILE A 438 22.58 -2.97 1.84
N GLY A 439 21.50 -2.26 2.14
CA GLY A 439 20.43 -2.00 1.17
C GLY A 439 19.67 -0.72 1.46
N ASP A 440 18.84 -0.30 0.52
CA ASP A 440 17.93 0.83 0.75
C ASP A 440 16.80 0.36 1.66
N LYS A 441 16.63 1.01 2.82
CA LYS A 441 15.58 0.65 3.79
C LYS A 441 14.19 0.73 3.16
N GLY A 442 13.34 -0.24 3.49
CA GLY A 442 12.01 -0.37 2.88
C GLY A 442 11.98 -1.11 1.53
N PHE A 443 13.13 -1.59 1.02
CA PHE A 443 13.22 -2.42 -0.18
C PHE A 443 13.76 -3.81 0.17
N PHE A 444 12.97 -4.84 -0.14
CA PHE A 444 13.32 -6.23 0.21
C PHE A 444 13.21 -7.16 -0.98
N ASN A 445 14.16 -8.10 -1.09
CA ASN A 445 14.00 -9.25 -1.97
C ASN A 445 13.33 -10.38 -1.16
N ILE A 446 12.08 -10.69 -1.51
CA ILE A 446 11.27 -11.72 -0.83
C ILE A 446 11.35 -13.11 -1.50
N GLY A 447 12.25 -13.29 -2.46
CA GLY A 447 12.39 -14.57 -3.16
C GLY A 447 11.21 -14.91 -4.08
N LEU A 448 10.54 -13.90 -4.64
CA LEU A 448 9.39 -14.12 -5.54
C LEU A 448 9.80 -14.72 -6.89
N ARG A 449 10.89 -14.22 -7.47
CA ARG A 449 11.50 -14.68 -8.72
C ARG A 449 13.03 -14.55 -8.62
N PRO A 450 13.81 -15.24 -9.46
CA PRO A 450 15.23 -14.98 -9.60
C PRO A 450 15.49 -13.51 -9.96
N SER A 451 16.44 -12.85 -9.30
CA SER A 451 16.79 -11.44 -9.54
C SER A 451 17.33 -11.15 -10.95
N SER A 452 17.75 -12.19 -11.69
CA SER A 452 18.11 -12.07 -13.10
C SER A 452 16.92 -11.81 -14.02
N GLU A 453 15.69 -12.06 -13.55
CA GLU A 453 14.46 -11.82 -14.31
C GLU A 453 13.93 -10.40 -14.12
N ASP A 454 14.05 -9.85 -12.90
CA ASP A 454 13.87 -8.44 -12.59
C ASP A 454 14.76 -8.08 -11.40
N ALA A 455 15.73 -7.19 -11.62
CA ALA A 455 16.68 -6.79 -10.59
C ALA A 455 16.10 -5.76 -9.61
N GLY A 456 14.88 -5.26 -9.84
CA GLY A 456 14.19 -4.35 -8.93
C GLY A 456 14.98 -3.07 -8.67
N ARG A 457 15.19 -2.73 -7.39
CA ARG A 457 15.91 -1.54 -6.93
C ARG A 457 17.30 -1.42 -7.54
N ALA A 458 18.02 -2.53 -7.75
CA ALA A 458 19.34 -2.49 -8.38
C ALA A 458 19.35 -1.92 -9.81
N ASN A 459 18.25 -2.00 -10.57
CA ASN A 459 18.14 -1.41 -11.91
C ASN A 459 18.13 0.13 -11.90
N VAL A 460 17.81 0.75 -10.76
CA VAL A 460 17.88 2.21 -10.59
C VAL A 460 19.34 2.70 -10.60
N GLY A 461 20.30 1.81 -10.34
CA GLY A 461 21.72 2.09 -10.53
C GLY A 461 22.26 3.13 -9.55
N SER A 462 23.02 4.11 -10.05
CA SER A 462 23.69 5.11 -9.22
C SER A 462 22.76 6.07 -8.48
N MET A 463 21.45 6.02 -8.75
CA MET A 463 20.43 6.83 -8.08
C MET A 463 19.86 6.15 -6.81
N THR A 464 20.17 4.87 -6.55
CA THR A 464 19.85 4.27 -5.24
C THR A 464 20.67 4.93 -4.14
N TRP A 465 20.14 4.97 -2.92
CA TRP A 465 20.83 5.61 -1.80
C TRP A 465 22.12 4.86 -1.47
N THR A 466 22.08 3.53 -1.49
CA THR A 466 23.24 2.65 -1.31
C THR A 466 24.34 2.93 -2.33
N ASN A 467 24.02 3.03 -3.63
CA ASN A 467 25.06 3.28 -4.65
C ASN A 467 25.57 4.73 -4.62
N ALA A 468 24.70 5.70 -4.34
CA ALA A 468 25.11 7.07 -4.10
C ALA A 468 26.11 7.15 -2.94
N TRP A 469 25.85 6.40 -1.86
CA TRP A 469 26.75 6.30 -0.72
C TRP A 469 28.09 5.64 -1.07
N LEU A 470 28.06 4.43 -1.64
CA LEU A 470 29.27 3.66 -2.01
C LEU A 470 30.17 4.41 -3.00
N SER A 471 29.59 5.27 -3.85
CA SER A 471 30.33 6.09 -4.81
C SER A 471 30.80 7.44 -4.25
N GLY A 472 30.38 7.81 -3.03
CA GLY A 472 30.67 9.12 -2.42
C GLY A 472 29.85 10.28 -3.04
N ASN A 473 28.80 9.98 -3.80
CA ASN A 473 27.90 10.97 -4.38
C ASN A 473 26.88 11.48 -3.35
N THR A 474 27.35 12.33 -2.45
CA THR A 474 26.53 12.94 -1.38
C THR A 474 25.42 13.86 -1.90
N ALA A 475 25.46 14.29 -3.16
CA ALA A 475 24.40 15.13 -3.75
C ALA A 475 23.11 14.35 -4.09
N ALA A 476 23.21 13.02 -4.23
CA ALA A 476 22.06 12.14 -4.44
C ALA A 476 21.54 11.51 -3.12
N LEU A 477 22.18 11.84 -1.99
CA LEU A 477 21.76 11.41 -0.67
C LEU A 477 20.83 12.44 -0.02
N PRO A 478 19.79 12.00 0.69
CA PRO A 478 18.96 12.88 1.50
C PRO A 478 19.79 13.56 2.61
N SER A 479 19.35 14.73 3.08
CA SER A 479 20.10 15.60 4.00
C SER A 479 20.09 15.07 5.44
N GLY A 480 20.84 14.00 5.71
CA GLY A 480 20.92 13.40 7.04
C GLY A 480 21.79 12.16 7.08
N VAL A 481 22.86 12.24 7.87
CA VAL A 481 23.73 11.20 8.45
C VAL A 481 23.62 9.76 7.93
N ILE A 482 24.75 9.28 7.40
CA ILE A 482 25.14 7.87 7.29
C ILE A 482 25.60 7.42 8.67
N ASP A 483 25.14 6.28 9.17
CA ASP A 483 25.75 5.65 10.35
C ASP A 483 27.19 5.22 10.02
N PRO A 484 28.23 5.81 10.65
CA PRO A 484 29.63 5.42 10.42
C PRO A 484 29.95 4.00 10.89
N GLU A 485 29.06 3.33 11.63
CA GLU A 485 29.18 1.92 12.04
C GLU A 485 28.61 0.92 11.02
N LEU A 486 28.07 1.37 9.88
CA LEU A 486 27.62 0.46 8.81
C LEU A 486 28.74 -0.49 8.39
N GLU A 487 28.58 -1.77 8.74
CA GLU A 487 29.44 -2.83 8.26
C GLU A 487 29.22 -2.99 6.74
N VAL A 488 30.31 -2.95 5.96
CA VAL A 488 30.22 -3.14 4.51
C VAL A 488 29.92 -4.62 4.22
N GLY A 489 28.63 -4.95 4.09
CA GLY A 489 28.11 -6.24 3.66
C GLY A 489 27.79 -6.31 2.15
N PRO A 490 27.31 -7.46 1.64
CA PRO A 490 26.78 -7.58 0.27
C PRO A 490 25.62 -6.60 0.01
N ASP A 491 25.57 -6.04 -1.20
CA ASP A 491 24.45 -5.18 -1.63
C ASP A 491 23.15 -5.99 -1.77
N LYS A 492 22.14 -5.62 -0.97
CA LYS A 492 20.83 -6.26 -0.87
C LYS A 492 19.76 -5.63 -1.77
N ASN A 493 20.10 -4.63 -2.58
CA ASN A 493 19.15 -4.02 -3.53
C ASN A 493 18.81 -4.92 -4.74
N THR A 494 19.58 -6.00 -4.97
CA THR A 494 19.37 -6.89 -6.12
C THR A 494 18.12 -7.76 -5.92
N GLY A 495 17.12 -7.58 -6.79
CA GLY A 495 15.81 -8.24 -6.68
C GLY A 495 14.93 -7.64 -5.58
N ALA A 496 15.33 -6.50 -5.01
CA ALA A 496 14.58 -5.85 -3.94
C ALA A 496 13.51 -4.91 -4.50
N PHE A 497 12.35 -4.88 -3.84
CA PHE A 497 11.23 -4.02 -4.20
C PHE A 497 10.67 -3.33 -2.96
N LYS A 498 10.10 -2.15 -3.18
CA LYS A 498 9.45 -1.34 -2.14
C LYS A 498 8.37 -2.14 -1.44
N THR A 499 8.40 -2.19 -0.12
CA THR A 499 7.34 -2.82 0.67
C THR A 499 6.02 -2.07 0.44
N PRO A 500 5.00 -2.71 -0.16
CA PRO A 500 3.71 -2.05 -0.36
C PRO A 500 2.95 -1.95 0.97
N GLY A 501 2.21 -0.87 1.17
CA GLY A 501 1.24 -0.75 2.26
C GLY A 501 0.13 -1.80 2.11
N LEU A 502 -0.37 -2.30 3.24
CA LEU A 502 -1.40 -3.34 3.26
C LEU A 502 -2.83 -2.81 3.43
N ARG A 503 -3.00 -1.49 3.51
CA ARG A 503 -4.32 -0.85 3.53
C ARG A 503 -5.06 -1.10 2.23
N CYS A 504 -6.33 -1.44 2.34
CA CYS A 504 -7.22 -1.81 1.24
C CYS A 504 -6.69 -2.95 0.35
N VAL A 505 -5.78 -3.80 0.85
CA VAL A 505 -5.13 -4.86 0.06
C VAL A 505 -6.12 -5.84 -0.56
N GLU A 506 -7.28 -6.05 0.06
CA GLU A 506 -8.38 -6.88 -0.49
C GLU A 506 -8.81 -6.48 -1.91
N LEU A 507 -8.72 -5.19 -2.25
CA LEU A 507 -9.23 -4.62 -3.50
C LEU A 507 -8.18 -4.56 -4.61
N ASN A 508 -6.91 -4.79 -4.28
CA ASN A 508 -5.75 -4.43 -5.11
C ASN A 508 -4.98 -5.66 -5.63
N GLY A 509 -5.71 -6.75 -5.89
CA GLY A 509 -5.17 -7.88 -6.65
C GLY A 509 -5.06 -7.56 -8.16
N PRO A 510 -4.35 -8.37 -8.95
CA PRO A 510 -3.48 -9.46 -8.51
C PRO A 510 -2.30 -8.93 -7.69
N TYR A 511 -1.61 -9.81 -6.96
CA TYR A 511 -0.66 -9.42 -5.91
C TYR A 511 0.80 -9.54 -6.35
N PHE A 512 1.67 -8.84 -5.61
CA PHE A 512 3.10 -8.64 -5.87
C PHE A 512 3.41 -7.75 -7.08
N HIS A 513 4.68 -7.38 -7.24
CA HIS A 513 5.17 -6.51 -8.34
C HIS A 513 4.97 -7.13 -9.73
N ASN A 514 4.77 -8.45 -9.83
CA ASN A 514 4.56 -9.17 -11.07
C ASN A 514 3.14 -9.74 -11.23
N GLY A 515 2.23 -9.45 -10.30
CA GLY A 515 0.85 -9.94 -10.35
C GLY A 515 0.74 -11.47 -10.28
N SER A 516 1.71 -12.19 -9.71
CA SER A 516 1.79 -13.66 -9.80
C SER A 516 0.77 -14.42 -8.96
N ALA A 517 0.01 -13.75 -8.09
CA ALA A 517 -1.03 -14.34 -7.26
C ALA A 517 -2.37 -13.63 -7.44
N ALA A 518 -3.47 -14.38 -7.52
CA ALA A 518 -4.83 -13.84 -7.65
C ALA A 518 -5.52 -13.60 -6.30
N THR A 519 -5.07 -14.23 -5.21
CA THR A 519 -5.74 -14.15 -3.90
C THR A 519 -4.79 -13.91 -2.74
N LEU A 520 -5.31 -13.29 -1.68
CA LEU A 520 -4.60 -13.12 -0.41
C LEU A 520 -4.15 -14.47 0.18
N LEU A 521 -4.91 -15.55 -0.01
CA LEU A 521 -4.49 -16.87 0.47
C LEU A 521 -3.21 -17.34 -0.24
N GLN A 522 -3.10 -17.11 -1.55
CA GLN A 522 -1.87 -17.43 -2.28
C GLN A 522 -0.68 -16.58 -1.81
N VAL A 523 -0.92 -15.32 -1.41
CA VAL A 523 0.10 -14.45 -0.79
C VAL A 523 0.53 -15.00 0.58
N VAL A 524 -0.42 -15.39 1.43
CA VAL A 524 -0.10 -15.99 2.74
C VAL A 524 0.67 -17.30 2.56
N GLN A 525 0.24 -18.17 1.65
CA GLN A 525 0.95 -19.42 1.32
C GLN A 525 2.37 -19.16 0.78
N PHE A 526 2.58 -18.08 0.03
CA PHE A 526 3.90 -17.66 -0.43
C PHE A 526 4.87 -17.39 0.72
N TYR A 527 4.43 -16.63 1.72
CA TYR A 527 5.26 -16.38 2.90
C TYR A 527 5.37 -17.61 3.81
N THR A 528 4.32 -18.43 3.94
CA THR A 528 4.35 -19.71 4.67
C THR A 528 5.51 -20.61 4.24
N ARG A 529 5.85 -20.60 2.95
CA ARG A 529 6.92 -21.44 2.39
C ARG A 529 8.30 -20.77 2.29
N GLY A 530 8.45 -19.54 2.82
CA GLY A 530 9.70 -18.77 2.76
C GLY A 530 10.02 -18.23 1.36
N GLY A 531 8.97 -17.87 0.62
CA GLY A 531 9.08 -17.43 -0.77
C GLY A 531 9.29 -18.59 -1.76
N ASP A 532 9.17 -18.26 -3.05
CA ASP A 532 9.22 -19.25 -4.13
C ASP A 532 10.65 -19.71 -4.47
N PHE A 533 11.61 -18.83 -4.26
CA PHE A 533 13.02 -19.01 -4.61
C PHE A 533 13.97 -18.76 -3.43
N GLY A 534 13.46 -18.55 -2.21
CA GLY A 534 14.28 -18.40 -1.00
C GLY A 534 15.22 -19.59 -0.77
N HIS A 535 14.72 -20.81 -0.98
CA HIS A 535 15.52 -22.04 -0.88
C HIS A 535 16.60 -22.20 -1.98
N VAL A 536 16.51 -21.44 -3.07
CA VAL A 536 17.45 -21.51 -4.20
C VAL A 536 18.61 -20.52 -4.00
N ASN A 537 18.29 -19.30 -3.53
CA ASN A 537 19.25 -18.20 -3.38
C ASN A 537 19.13 -17.56 -1.97
N PRO A 538 19.40 -18.32 -0.90
CA PRO A 538 19.16 -17.85 0.47
C PRO A 538 19.95 -16.57 0.79
N ASP A 539 21.17 -16.43 0.30
CA ASP A 539 22.02 -15.27 0.58
C ASP A 539 21.50 -13.95 -0.05
N SER A 540 20.65 -14.04 -1.08
CA SER A 540 20.11 -12.89 -1.82
C SER A 540 18.70 -12.49 -1.38
N VAL A 541 18.03 -13.34 -0.62
CA VAL A 541 16.67 -13.10 -0.09
C VAL A 541 16.81 -12.58 1.32
N SER A 542 15.92 -11.66 1.72
CA SER A 542 15.92 -11.13 3.09
C SER A 542 15.83 -12.26 4.11
N THR A 543 16.62 -12.17 5.18
CA THR A 543 16.59 -13.12 6.30
C THR A 543 15.25 -13.16 7.02
N TYR A 544 14.42 -12.12 6.88
CA TYR A 544 13.04 -12.12 7.40
C TYR A 544 12.07 -13.05 6.67
N ILE A 545 12.52 -13.67 5.59
CA ILE A 545 11.72 -14.55 4.72
C ILE A 545 12.01 -16.04 5.04
N ASP A 546 12.60 -16.34 6.21
CA ASP A 546 12.64 -17.71 6.72
C ASP A 546 11.20 -18.28 6.74
N PRO A 547 10.95 -19.55 6.36
CA PRO A 547 9.60 -20.06 6.25
C PRO A 547 8.85 -19.77 7.53
N ILE A 548 7.71 -19.10 7.39
CA ILE A 548 6.84 -18.77 8.52
C ILE A 548 6.20 -20.08 8.99
N GLY A 549 7.00 -20.92 9.64
CA GLY A 549 6.72 -22.32 9.91
C GLY A 549 5.52 -22.51 10.82
N LYS A 550 5.11 -21.46 11.53
CA LYS A 550 3.87 -21.41 12.32
C LYS A 550 2.59 -21.36 11.47
N LEU A 551 2.67 -21.01 10.18
CA LEU A 551 1.55 -21.06 9.23
C LEU A 551 1.55 -22.32 8.36
N ARG A 552 2.66 -23.06 8.31
CA ARG A 552 2.82 -24.25 7.44
C ARG A 552 1.86 -25.36 7.84
N ASN A 553 1.07 -25.83 6.88
CA ASN A 553 0.00 -26.82 7.08
C ASN A 553 -1.09 -26.36 8.08
N LYS A 554 -1.24 -25.05 8.31
CA LYS A 554 -2.23 -24.46 9.23
C LYS A 554 -3.25 -23.59 8.50
N LEU A 555 -3.97 -24.19 7.55
CA LEU A 555 -4.94 -23.46 6.71
C LEU A 555 -5.91 -22.56 7.50
N PRO A 556 -6.46 -22.95 8.67
CA PRO A 556 -7.30 -22.04 9.44
C PRO A 556 -6.58 -20.77 9.91
N ARG A 557 -5.30 -20.86 10.30
CA ARG A 557 -4.50 -19.69 10.70
C ARG A 557 -4.11 -18.84 9.48
N GLN A 558 -3.85 -19.48 8.33
CA GLN A 558 -3.68 -18.76 7.07
C GLN A 558 -4.95 -17.99 6.69
N MET A 559 -6.13 -18.57 6.92
CA MET A 559 -7.42 -17.90 6.69
C MET A 559 -7.67 -16.76 7.68
N ALA A 560 -7.28 -16.91 8.96
CA ALA A 560 -7.32 -15.82 9.94
C ALA A 560 -6.44 -14.64 9.49
N MET A 561 -5.23 -14.90 8.98
CA MET A 561 -4.37 -13.87 8.37
C MET A 561 -5.09 -13.17 7.19
N VAL A 562 -5.72 -13.93 6.30
CA VAL A 562 -6.53 -13.37 5.20
C VAL A 562 -7.68 -12.52 5.74
N ALA A 563 -8.34 -12.92 6.83
CA ALA A 563 -9.40 -12.15 7.45
C ALA A 563 -8.86 -10.81 7.99
N PHE A 564 -7.74 -10.83 8.72
CA PHE A 564 -7.08 -9.61 9.19
C PHE A 564 -6.74 -8.67 8.02
N LEU A 565 -6.13 -9.17 6.95
CA LEU A 565 -5.82 -8.35 5.76
C LEU A 565 -7.06 -7.70 5.13
N LYS A 566 -8.23 -8.36 5.19
CA LYS A 566 -9.51 -7.79 4.75
C LYS A 566 -10.10 -6.78 5.74
N SER A 567 -9.68 -6.80 7.01
CA SER A 567 -10.06 -5.78 7.99
C SER A 567 -9.40 -4.43 7.72
N LEU A 568 -8.32 -4.42 6.94
CA LEU A 568 -7.59 -3.24 6.49
C LEU A 568 -8.27 -2.49 5.33
N THR A 569 -9.47 -2.92 4.91
CA THR A 569 -10.25 -2.26 3.85
C THR A 569 -11.11 -1.14 4.43
N ASP A 570 -10.98 0.06 3.87
CA ASP A 570 -11.83 1.21 4.20
C ASP A 570 -13.13 1.15 3.38
N GLU A 571 -14.28 1.21 4.05
CA GLU A 571 -15.59 1.16 3.41
C GLU A 571 -15.91 2.43 2.60
N ARG A 572 -15.11 3.49 2.68
CA ARG A 572 -15.22 4.60 1.73
C ARG A 572 -14.58 4.24 0.40
N VAL A 573 -13.49 3.48 0.40
CA VAL A 573 -12.86 2.97 -0.83
C VAL A 573 -13.77 1.95 -1.50
N ARG A 574 -14.26 0.95 -0.75
CA ARG A 574 -15.15 -0.10 -1.29
C ARG A 574 -16.41 0.46 -1.94
N TRP A 575 -16.93 1.56 -1.41
CA TRP A 575 -18.14 2.21 -1.90
C TRP A 575 -17.85 3.50 -2.66
N GLU A 576 -16.60 3.79 -3.02
CA GLU A 576 -16.18 5.01 -3.76
C GLU A 576 -16.81 6.30 -3.19
N ARG A 577 -16.90 6.39 -1.87
CA ARG A 577 -17.37 7.59 -1.16
C ARG A 577 -16.22 8.58 -1.03
N ALA A 578 -16.54 9.85 -0.92
CA ALA A 578 -15.54 10.90 -0.75
C ALA A 578 -14.49 10.54 0.32
N PRO A 579 -13.19 10.71 0.04
CA PRO A 579 -12.62 11.39 -1.14
C PRO A 579 -12.41 10.50 -2.39
N PHE A 580 -12.91 9.26 -2.41
CA PHE A 580 -12.70 8.28 -3.49
C PHE A 580 -13.78 8.32 -4.58
N ASP A 581 -14.66 9.32 -4.55
CA ASP A 581 -15.63 9.56 -5.62
C ASP A 581 -14.94 10.04 -6.90
N HIS A 582 -15.54 9.80 -8.06
CA HIS A 582 -14.84 10.00 -9.33
C HIS A 582 -15.73 10.27 -10.55
N PRO A 583 -15.17 10.92 -11.59
CA PRO A 583 -15.76 10.98 -12.93
C PRO A 583 -16.03 9.60 -13.53
N GLU A 584 -16.88 9.54 -14.55
CA GLU A 584 -17.07 8.35 -15.37
C GLU A 584 -15.74 7.96 -16.03
N LEU A 585 -15.49 6.67 -16.21
CA LEU A 585 -14.33 6.16 -16.94
C LEU A 585 -14.79 5.10 -17.95
N ARG A 586 -14.37 5.26 -19.21
CA ARG A 586 -14.65 4.31 -20.29
C ARG A 586 -13.34 3.73 -20.78
N PHE A 587 -13.02 2.51 -20.37
CA PHE A 587 -11.69 1.94 -20.56
C PHE A 587 -11.72 0.57 -21.26
N PRO A 588 -10.63 0.19 -21.95
CA PRO A 588 -10.50 -1.13 -22.55
C PRO A 588 -10.26 -2.21 -21.49
N ASN A 589 -11.00 -3.33 -21.59
CA ASN A 589 -10.68 -4.59 -20.91
C ASN A 589 -10.44 -5.67 -21.98
N GLY A 590 -9.26 -5.63 -22.58
CA GLY A 590 -8.90 -6.47 -23.72
C GLY A 590 -9.53 -6.02 -25.04
N ALA A 591 -9.31 -6.82 -26.07
CA ALA A 591 -9.93 -6.72 -27.37
C ALA A 591 -11.21 -7.58 -27.45
N ILE A 592 -12.11 -7.20 -28.37
CA ILE A 592 -13.27 -8.02 -28.73
C ILE A 592 -12.77 -9.31 -29.39
N GLY A 593 -13.15 -10.45 -28.84
CA GLY A 593 -12.67 -11.78 -29.25
C GLY A 593 -12.00 -12.54 -28.10
N ASP A 594 -11.02 -13.38 -28.46
CA ASP A 594 -10.25 -14.24 -27.55
C ASP A 594 -8.77 -14.31 -27.97
N THR A 595 -8.03 -15.30 -27.46
CA THR A 595 -6.60 -15.52 -27.73
C THR A 595 -6.30 -16.08 -29.13
N PHE A 596 -7.32 -16.49 -29.88
CA PHE A 596 -7.20 -17.09 -31.21
C PHE A 596 -7.74 -16.20 -32.31
N ILE A 597 -8.72 -15.34 -32.02
CA ILE A 597 -9.30 -14.41 -32.97
C ILE A 597 -9.74 -13.12 -32.27
N VAL A 598 -9.39 -11.99 -32.86
CA VAL A 598 -9.84 -10.66 -32.43
C VAL A 598 -10.46 -9.93 -33.60
N GLU A 599 -11.40 -9.02 -33.32
CA GLU A 599 -11.97 -8.14 -34.34
C GLU A 599 -11.00 -6.99 -34.64
N GLU A 600 -10.71 -6.71 -35.91
CA GLU A 600 -9.99 -5.50 -36.31
C GLU A 600 -10.92 -4.27 -36.19
N GLY A 601 -10.38 -3.16 -35.70
CA GLY A 601 -11.14 -1.91 -35.55
C GLY A 601 -10.53 -0.89 -34.58
N GLY A 602 -9.21 -0.93 -34.36
CA GLY A 602 -8.49 0.08 -33.58
C GLY A 602 -8.30 1.41 -34.33
N LEU A 603 -7.44 2.28 -33.81
CA LEU A 603 -7.18 3.61 -34.38
C LEU A 603 -6.37 3.52 -35.68
N HIS A 604 -5.47 2.54 -35.75
CA HIS A 604 -4.59 2.33 -36.89
C HIS A 604 -4.83 0.98 -37.60
N PRO A 605 -4.36 0.80 -38.84
CA PRO A 605 -4.49 -0.46 -39.55
C PRO A 605 -3.85 -1.64 -38.79
N ASN A 606 -4.54 -2.79 -38.80
CA ASN A 606 -4.15 -4.01 -38.09
C ASN A 606 -4.18 -3.90 -36.56
N GLU A 607 -4.96 -2.97 -36.01
CA GLU A 607 -5.25 -2.93 -34.58
C GLU A 607 -6.62 -3.52 -34.26
N SER A 608 -6.69 -4.20 -33.13
CA SER A 608 -7.92 -4.79 -32.61
C SER A 608 -8.91 -3.72 -32.13
N ALA A 609 -10.21 -3.97 -32.31
CA ALA A 609 -11.26 -3.24 -31.62
C ALA A 609 -11.24 -3.54 -30.10
N ASP A 610 -11.35 -2.49 -29.29
CA ASP A 610 -11.36 -2.58 -27.83
C ASP A 610 -12.69 -3.13 -27.30
N ASN A 611 -12.62 -4.02 -26.31
CA ASN A 611 -13.77 -4.40 -25.50
C ASN A 611 -13.94 -3.37 -24.37
N MET A 612 -14.73 -2.33 -24.65
CA MET A 612 -14.90 -1.20 -23.74
C MET A 612 -15.80 -1.53 -22.54
N VAL A 613 -15.36 -1.14 -21.35
CA VAL A 613 -16.11 -1.18 -20.09
C VAL A 613 -16.39 0.25 -19.65
N THR A 614 -17.59 0.50 -19.12
CA THR A 614 -17.97 1.81 -18.57
C THR A 614 -18.12 1.68 -17.05
N LEU A 615 -17.29 2.41 -16.34
CA LEU A 615 -17.42 2.69 -14.92
C LEU A 615 -18.19 4.01 -14.79
N PRO A 616 -19.44 4.00 -14.27
CA PRO A 616 -20.24 5.22 -14.15
C PRO A 616 -19.59 6.20 -13.18
N CYS A 617 -19.85 7.50 -13.35
CA CYS A 617 -19.46 8.50 -12.36
C CYS A 617 -20.17 8.25 -11.03
N VAL A 618 -19.48 8.54 -9.92
CA VAL A 618 -20.03 8.49 -8.56
C VAL A 618 -19.72 9.80 -7.86
N GLY A 619 -20.72 10.39 -7.20
CA GLY A 619 -20.54 11.61 -6.42
C GLY A 619 -20.08 11.30 -5.00
N ALA A 620 -19.98 12.32 -4.14
CA ALA A 620 -19.45 12.21 -2.77
C ALA A 620 -20.15 11.14 -1.90
N GLY A 621 -21.42 10.83 -2.19
CA GLY A 621 -22.19 9.77 -1.53
C GLY A 621 -21.79 8.34 -1.91
N GLY A 622 -20.99 8.17 -2.96
CA GLY A 622 -20.45 6.91 -3.46
C GLY A 622 -21.45 6.02 -4.20
N ARG A 623 -21.04 4.77 -4.42
CA ARG A 623 -21.80 3.71 -5.09
C ARG A 623 -23.10 3.44 -4.35
N THR A 624 -24.16 3.22 -5.12
CA THR A 624 -25.45 2.77 -4.58
C THR A 624 -25.45 1.26 -4.34
N ALA A 625 -26.38 0.78 -3.50
CA ALA A 625 -26.58 -0.67 -3.32
C ALA A 625 -26.87 -1.42 -4.64
N ALA A 626 -27.42 -0.73 -5.65
CA ALA A 626 -27.69 -1.31 -6.97
C ALA A 626 -26.42 -1.48 -7.83
N MET A 627 -25.40 -0.62 -7.62
CA MET A 627 -24.09 -0.72 -8.28
C MET A 627 -23.20 -1.79 -7.65
N GLY A 628 -23.52 -2.20 -6.41
CA GLY A 628 -22.69 -3.10 -5.61
C GLY A 628 -21.38 -2.43 -5.16
N PRO A 629 -20.62 -3.10 -4.27
CA PRO A 629 -19.30 -2.63 -3.86
C PRO A 629 -18.27 -2.83 -4.99
N VAL A 630 -17.16 -2.11 -4.90
CA VAL A 630 -15.92 -2.48 -5.60
C VAL A 630 -15.49 -3.86 -5.10
N LEU A 631 -15.14 -4.73 -6.05
CA LEU A 631 -14.66 -6.08 -5.79
C LEU A 631 -13.19 -6.17 -6.19
N GLY A 632 -12.41 -6.94 -5.44
CA GLY A 632 -11.03 -7.24 -5.85
C GLY A 632 -10.98 -8.09 -7.12
N PHE A 633 -9.78 -8.19 -7.70
CA PHE A 633 -9.50 -8.99 -8.89
C PHE A 633 -10.06 -10.43 -8.80
N LEU A 634 -10.79 -10.85 -9.85
CA LEU A 634 -11.46 -12.14 -9.98
C LEU A 634 -12.46 -12.50 -8.85
N ASN A 635 -13.04 -11.49 -8.17
CA ASN A 635 -14.10 -11.67 -7.17
C ASN A 635 -15.52 -11.34 -7.68
N GLY A 636 -15.67 -10.87 -8.94
CA GLY A 636 -16.96 -10.64 -9.60
C GLY A 636 -17.53 -11.90 -10.29
N ASP A 637 -18.86 -12.07 -10.19
CA ASP A 637 -19.80 -13.10 -10.68
C ASP A 637 -19.50 -14.04 -11.89
N GLY A 638 -18.31 -14.64 -11.98
CA GLY A 638 -18.02 -15.75 -12.91
C GLY A 638 -17.84 -17.14 -12.27
N SER A 639 -17.47 -17.20 -11.00
CA SER A 639 -17.45 -18.40 -10.16
C SER A 639 -17.10 -17.99 -8.74
N ALA A 640 -18.05 -18.08 -7.83
CA ALA A 640 -17.82 -18.03 -6.38
C ALA A 640 -17.06 -19.29 -5.91
N ALA A 641 -15.86 -19.47 -6.45
CA ALA A 641 -14.85 -20.39 -6.01
C ALA A 641 -13.57 -19.56 -6.02
N GLY A 642 -13.12 -19.14 -4.84
CA GLY A 642 -11.71 -18.83 -4.69
C GLY A 642 -10.85 -20.04 -5.11
N PRO A 643 -9.53 -19.98 -5.00
CA PRO A 643 -8.62 -21.05 -5.41
C PRO A 643 -8.81 -22.39 -4.67
N LEU A 644 -9.82 -22.48 -3.80
CA LEU A 644 -10.44 -23.73 -3.38
C LEU A 644 -11.84 -23.82 -3.99
N GLY A 645 -11.92 -24.30 -5.23
CA GLY A 645 -13.15 -24.86 -5.75
C GLY A 645 -13.69 -25.91 -4.78
N GLY A 646 -14.86 -25.63 -4.20
CA GLY A 646 -15.57 -26.57 -3.35
C GLY A 646 -16.65 -25.90 -2.53
N THR A 647 -17.90 -26.02 -2.96
CA THR A 647 -19.10 -25.78 -2.15
C THR A 647 -19.31 -26.83 -1.05
N ASP A 648 -18.29 -27.60 -0.69
CA ASP A 648 -18.39 -28.72 0.24
C ASP A 648 -17.23 -28.69 1.25
N ASP A 649 -17.10 -27.60 2.01
CA ASP A 649 -16.21 -27.58 3.17
C ASP A 649 -16.64 -28.70 4.15
N PRO A 650 -15.75 -29.64 4.51
CA PRO A 650 -16.12 -30.82 5.28
C PRO A 650 -16.57 -30.47 6.70
N ILE A 651 -16.12 -29.32 7.22
CA ILE A 651 -16.46 -28.75 8.52
C ILE A 651 -16.95 -27.31 8.30
N THR A 652 -18.11 -26.95 8.87
CA THR A 652 -18.74 -25.61 8.75
C THR A 652 -19.35 -25.17 10.08
N GLU A 653 -19.78 -23.90 10.17
CA GLU A 653 -20.44 -23.33 11.37
C GLU A 653 -19.66 -23.58 12.67
N VAL A 654 -18.34 -23.39 12.63
CA VAL A 654 -17.52 -23.60 13.82
C VAL A 654 -17.82 -22.50 14.84
N ALA A 655 -18.23 -22.90 16.03
CA ALA A 655 -18.47 -22.03 17.17
C ALA A 655 -17.53 -22.43 18.30
N CYS A 656 -16.76 -21.48 18.83
CA CYS A 656 -15.79 -21.72 19.90
C CYS A 656 -15.89 -20.61 20.94
N PHE A 657 -16.23 -20.98 22.18
CA PHE A 657 -16.46 -20.03 23.26
C PHE A 657 -15.81 -20.51 24.54
N GLU A 658 -15.23 -19.57 25.26
CA GLU A 658 -14.84 -19.80 26.64
C GLU A 658 -16.09 -19.94 27.53
N THR A 659 -16.03 -20.85 28.49
CA THR A 659 -17.06 -21.09 29.49
C THR A 659 -16.44 -21.04 30.88
N SER A 660 -17.25 -20.98 31.94
CA SER A 660 -16.75 -21.04 33.32
C SER A 660 -16.05 -22.36 33.68
N GLU A 661 -16.10 -23.37 32.83
CA GLU A 661 -15.56 -24.71 33.07
C GLU A 661 -14.50 -25.15 32.03
N GLY A 662 -14.10 -24.25 31.10
CA GLY A 662 -13.16 -24.57 30.02
C GLY A 662 -13.57 -23.96 28.67
N VAL A 663 -13.38 -24.67 27.56
CA VAL A 663 -13.77 -24.20 26.22
C VAL A 663 -14.78 -25.13 25.57
N SER A 664 -15.88 -24.56 25.05
CA SER A 664 -16.86 -25.27 24.23
C SER A 664 -16.60 -25.02 22.76
N LEU A 665 -16.46 -26.11 21.99
CA LEU A 665 -16.27 -26.12 20.55
C LEU A 665 -17.42 -26.90 19.90
N SER A 666 -18.02 -26.37 18.84
CA SER A 666 -19.07 -27.03 18.06
C SER A 666 -18.92 -26.75 16.57
N TRP A 667 -19.35 -27.66 15.72
CA TRP A 667 -19.27 -27.54 14.26
C TRP A 667 -20.28 -28.46 13.54
N ASN A 668 -20.53 -28.19 12.27
CA ASN A 668 -21.30 -29.05 11.37
C ASN A 668 -20.39 -29.80 10.39
N THR A 669 -20.83 -30.97 9.93
CA THR A 669 -20.13 -31.77 8.91
C THR A 669 -20.95 -31.90 7.63
N ASN A 670 -20.39 -31.55 6.47
CA ASN A 670 -21.08 -31.68 5.17
C ASN A 670 -20.69 -32.95 4.39
N THR A 671 -19.78 -33.75 4.92
CA THR A 671 -19.34 -35.02 4.31
C THR A 671 -19.14 -36.11 5.36
N THR A 672 -18.99 -37.36 4.92
CA THR A 672 -18.70 -38.48 5.83
C THR A 672 -17.22 -38.47 6.22
N LEU A 673 -16.93 -38.54 7.52
CA LEU A 673 -15.58 -38.51 8.06
C LEU A 673 -15.23 -39.83 8.76
N SER A 674 -13.98 -40.24 8.67
CA SER A 674 -13.42 -41.39 9.39
C SER A 674 -12.87 -41.03 10.77
N MET A 675 -12.29 -39.84 10.92
CA MET A 675 -11.83 -39.28 12.20
C MET A 675 -11.68 -37.77 12.09
N ILE A 676 -11.57 -37.11 13.24
CA ILE A 676 -11.23 -35.69 13.37
C ILE A 676 -10.03 -35.61 14.31
N SER A 677 -9.02 -34.83 13.96
CA SER A 677 -7.96 -34.41 14.87
C SER A 677 -8.25 -32.98 15.31
N LEU A 678 -8.21 -32.72 16.61
CA LEU A 678 -8.20 -31.38 17.16
C LEU A 678 -6.79 -31.05 17.61
N GLU A 679 -6.22 -30.02 17.04
CA GLU A 679 -5.00 -29.41 17.54
C GLU A 679 -5.35 -28.15 18.33
N ILE A 680 -4.70 -27.99 19.47
CA ILE A 680 -4.89 -26.85 20.34
C ILE A 680 -3.85 -25.78 19.96
N ASP A 681 -4.31 -24.57 19.64
CA ASP A 681 -3.46 -23.41 19.38
C ASP A 681 -3.10 -22.74 20.70
N HIS A 682 -1.82 -22.76 21.08
CA HIS A 682 -1.33 -22.07 22.27
C HIS A 682 -0.67 -20.74 21.89
N GLY A 683 -1.41 -19.73 21.44
CA GLY A 683 -0.83 -18.42 21.12
C GLY A 683 0.21 -18.51 20.01
N GLY A 684 -0.05 -19.32 18.99
CA GLY A 684 0.89 -19.56 17.88
C GLY A 684 1.84 -20.74 18.05
N PHE A 685 1.72 -21.53 19.13
CA PHE A 685 2.40 -22.82 19.26
C PHE A 685 1.43 -23.99 19.03
N PHE A 686 1.42 -24.52 17.80
CA PHE A 686 0.60 -25.68 17.42
C PHE A 686 1.31 -27.02 17.69
N GLY A 687 0.52 -28.09 17.85
CA GLY A 687 1.01 -29.47 17.79
C GLY A 687 1.61 -30.03 19.08
N THR A 688 1.56 -29.28 20.19
CA THR A 688 1.96 -29.77 21.52
C THR A 688 0.93 -30.73 22.11
N GLN A 689 -0.35 -30.58 21.75
CA GLN A 689 -1.44 -31.45 22.17
C GLN A 689 -2.40 -31.72 20.99
N MET A 690 -2.56 -32.99 20.65
CA MET A 690 -3.53 -33.46 19.65
C MET A 690 -4.58 -34.36 20.30
N ILE A 691 -5.84 -34.11 19.99
CA ILE A 691 -6.98 -34.90 20.44
C ILE A 691 -7.63 -35.55 19.23
N VAL A 692 -7.69 -36.89 19.21
CA VAL A 692 -8.31 -37.63 18.11
C VAL A 692 -9.74 -38.01 18.49
N LEU A 693 -10.69 -37.57 17.68
CA LEU A 693 -12.12 -37.82 17.78
C LEU A 693 -12.61 -38.71 16.64
N SER A 694 -13.74 -39.37 16.84
CA SER A 694 -14.45 -40.09 15.78
C SER A 694 -15.04 -39.11 14.76
N GLY A 695 -15.17 -39.52 13.49
CA GLY A 695 -15.64 -38.65 12.42
C GLY A 695 -17.11 -38.22 12.50
N ASP A 696 -17.90 -38.84 13.39
CA ASP A 696 -19.30 -38.48 13.68
C ASP A 696 -19.44 -37.44 14.80
N VAL A 697 -18.33 -37.00 15.40
CA VAL A 697 -18.34 -35.98 16.46
C VAL A 697 -18.47 -34.58 15.85
N THR A 698 -19.38 -33.78 16.43
CA THR A 698 -19.70 -32.39 16.01
C THR A 698 -19.51 -31.35 17.11
N SER A 699 -18.97 -31.75 18.26
CA SER A 699 -18.66 -30.86 19.37
C SER A 699 -17.58 -31.45 20.26
N PHE A 700 -16.85 -30.57 20.95
CA PHE A 700 -15.82 -30.92 21.90
C PHE A 700 -15.83 -29.92 23.05
N GLU A 701 -15.82 -30.42 24.27
CA GLU A 701 -15.62 -29.61 25.47
C GLU A 701 -14.19 -29.87 25.94
N ASP A 702 -13.38 -28.81 26.03
CA ASP A 702 -12.09 -28.87 26.70
C ASP A 702 -12.27 -28.46 28.16
N PRO A 703 -12.30 -29.42 29.12
CA PRO A 703 -12.53 -29.13 30.52
C PRO A 703 -11.28 -28.57 31.23
N ILE A 704 -10.16 -28.50 30.52
CA ILE A 704 -8.93 -27.94 31.04
C ILE A 704 -8.86 -26.52 30.51
N PHE A 705 -9.17 -25.57 31.38
CA PHE A 705 -8.91 -24.18 31.10
C PHE A 705 -7.39 -23.98 30.95
N ARG A 706 -6.98 -23.54 29.76
CA ARG A 706 -5.58 -23.30 29.40
C ARG A 706 -5.44 -21.85 28.91
N PRO A 707 -4.89 -20.96 29.73
CA PRO A 707 -4.65 -19.55 29.44
C PRO A 707 -4.09 -19.21 28.05
N SER A 708 -3.08 -19.97 27.62
CA SER A 708 -2.39 -19.73 26.36
C SER A 708 -3.19 -20.17 25.13
N VAL A 709 -4.34 -20.83 25.28
CA VAL A 709 -5.09 -21.33 24.14
C VAL A 709 -5.85 -20.19 23.46
N THR A 710 -5.61 -20.00 22.16
CA THR A 710 -6.24 -18.98 21.31
C THR A 710 -7.30 -19.58 20.39
N GLY A 711 -7.23 -20.89 20.13
CA GLY A 711 -8.19 -21.57 19.27
C GLY A 711 -7.93 -23.07 19.13
N TYR A 712 -8.78 -23.71 18.35
CA TYR A 712 -8.68 -25.12 18.00
C TYR A 712 -8.67 -25.26 16.48
N VAL A 713 -7.76 -26.07 15.96
CA VAL A 713 -7.76 -26.48 14.56
C VAL A 713 -8.41 -27.85 14.46
N ILE A 714 -9.52 -27.90 13.74
CA ILE A 714 -10.32 -29.09 13.48
C ILE A 714 -9.88 -29.68 12.14
N THR A 715 -9.14 -30.78 12.16
CA THR A 715 -8.63 -31.46 10.96
C THR A 715 -9.42 -32.74 10.69
N PRO A 716 -10.33 -32.76 9.70
CA PRO A 716 -11.10 -33.95 9.33
C PRO A 716 -10.29 -34.93 8.47
N PHE A 717 -10.58 -36.22 8.55
CA PHE A 717 -9.98 -37.27 7.71
C PHE A 717 -11.05 -38.17 7.09
N TYR A 718 -10.88 -38.58 5.83
CA TYR A 718 -11.69 -39.64 5.19
C TYR A 718 -10.79 -40.75 4.62
N GLN A 719 -11.06 -41.99 5.03
CA GLN A 719 -10.26 -43.17 4.64
C GLN A 719 -8.74 -43.03 4.90
N GLY A 720 -8.38 -42.30 5.97
CA GLY A 720 -6.98 -42.05 6.33
C GLY A 720 -6.30 -40.94 5.52
N VAL A 721 -7.03 -40.24 4.66
CA VAL A 721 -6.58 -39.04 3.95
C VAL A 721 -7.06 -37.81 4.72
N GLU A 722 -6.16 -36.88 4.98
CA GLU A 722 -6.47 -35.58 5.58
C GLU A 722 -7.32 -34.74 4.62
N LEU A 723 -8.37 -34.10 5.15
CA LEU A 723 -9.25 -33.19 4.44
C LEU A 723 -9.04 -31.75 4.97
N LYS A 724 -9.66 -30.77 4.30
CA LYS A 724 -9.56 -29.34 4.65
C LYS A 724 -9.93 -29.09 6.13
N SER A 725 -9.02 -28.48 6.88
CA SER A 725 -9.22 -28.13 8.29
C SER A 725 -10.08 -26.88 8.49
N ALA A 726 -10.75 -26.75 9.63
CA ALA A 726 -11.49 -25.57 10.06
C ALA A 726 -10.98 -25.05 11.41
N GLY A 727 -11.12 -23.75 11.67
CA GLY A 727 -10.69 -23.11 12.92
C GLY A 727 -11.88 -22.80 13.83
N GLY A 728 -11.75 -23.13 15.11
CA GLY A 728 -12.61 -22.64 16.18
C GLY A 728 -11.81 -21.74 17.09
N PHE A 729 -11.82 -20.45 16.79
CA PHE A 729 -11.10 -19.44 17.55
C PHE A 729 -11.90 -19.03 18.78
N ILE A 730 -11.27 -19.06 19.95
CA ILE A 730 -11.96 -18.83 21.23
C ILE A 730 -12.44 -17.40 21.31
N ARG A 731 -13.73 -17.21 21.56
CA ARG A 731 -14.26 -15.95 22.07
C ARG A 731 -14.14 -15.93 23.59
N ARG A 732 -13.32 -15.03 24.14
CA ARG A 732 -13.10 -14.91 25.58
C ARG A 732 -14.27 -14.21 26.28
N GLY A 733 -14.65 -14.70 27.46
CA GLY A 733 -15.77 -14.21 28.26
C GLY A 733 -17.12 -14.93 28.01
N SER A 734 -17.94 -15.00 29.06
CA SER A 734 -19.26 -15.67 29.02
C SER A 734 -20.32 -14.93 28.17
N PHE A 735 -19.99 -13.69 27.74
CA PHE A 735 -20.80 -12.81 26.91
C PHE A 735 -19.88 -11.92 26.03
N PRO A 736 -20.36 -11.43 24.87
CA PRO A 736 -19.56 -10.56 23.99
C PRO A 736 -19.07 -9.28 24.67
N GLY A 737 -17.77 -8.97 24.55
CA GLY A 737 -17.22 -7.60 24.68
C GLY A 737 -16.78 -7.12 26.07
N GLN A 738 -16.08 -7.93 26.88
CA GLN A 738 -15.44 -7.46 28.12
C GLN A 738 -14.09 -8.16 28.38
N ILE A 739 -12.99 -7.65 27.81
CA ILE A 739 -11.61 -8.04 28.16
C ILE A 739 -10.98 -6.87 28.93
N PRO A 740 -10.40 -7.07 30.14
CA PRO A 740 -9.66 -6.02 30.84
C PRO A 740 -8.48 -5.55 29.99
N HIS A 741 -8.45 -4.27 29.64
CA HIS A 741 -7.30 -3.64 29.01
C HIS A 741 -6.53 -2.83 30.06
N PHE A 742 -5.20 -2.87 29.98
CA PHE A 742 -4.29 -2.10 30.83
C PHE A 742 -3.02 -1.72 30.05
N LEU A 743 -2.24 -0.81 30.61
CA LEU A 743 -0.90 -0.48 30.14
C LEU A 743 0.11 -1.15 31.09
N ARG A 744 0.93 -2.07 30.58
CA ARG A 744 1.92 -2.76 31.42
C ARG A 744 2.94 -1.78 31.94
N GLY A 745 3.16 -1.80 33.25
CA GLY A 745 3.98 -0.83 33.98
C GLY A 745 3.21 0.35 34.57
N ASP A 746 1.96 0.62 34.17
CA ASP A 746 1.06 1.62 34.79
C ASP A 746 0.22 0.93 35.87
N MET A 747 0.86 0.69 36.99
CA MET A 747 0.30 -0.06 38.10
C MET A 747 -0.85 0.69 38.78
N ASN A 748 -0.71 2.01 38.93
CA ASN A 748 -1.69 2.82 39.64
C ASN A 748 -2.87 3.28 38.75
N LEU A 749 -2.83 2.94 37.45
CA LEU A 749 -3.85 3.21 36.42
C LEU A 749 -4.06 4.72 36.19
N ASP A 750 -3.00 5.53 36.27
CA ASP A 750 -3.06 6.96 36.03
C ASP A 750 -2.68 7.38 34.59
N GLY A 751 -2.32 6.40 33.77
CA GLY A 751 -2.00 6.54 32.36
C GLY A 751 -0.55 6.90 32.07
N ALA A 752 0.32 6.95 33.08
CA ALA A 752 1.75 7.20 32.94
C ALA A 752 2.56 6.07 33.58
N ILE A 753 3.66 5.68 32.95
CA ILE A 753 4.64 4.78 33.56
C ILE A 753 5.71 5.64 34.22
N ASP A 754 5.69 5.73 35.55
CA ASP A 754 6.65 6.54 36.29
C ASP A 754 7.10 5.91 37.62
N LEU A 755 7.78 6.71 38.45
CA LEU A 755 8.33 6.24 39.72
C LEU A 755 7.23 5.82 40.72
N ALA A 756 6.03 6.37 40.60
CA ALA A 756 4.88 6.03 41.43
C ALA A 756 4.49 4.57 41.24
N ASP A 757 4.52 4.04 40.02
CA ASP A 757 4.20 2.63 39.73
C ASP A 757 5.17 1.68 40.42
N ALA A 758 6.47 1.92 40.26
CA ALA A 758 7.49 1.11 40.93
C ALA A 758 7.37 1.16 42.47
N ILE A 759 6.99 2.32 43.03
CA ILE A 759 6.75 2.48 44.46
C ILE A 759 5.51 1.70 44.89
N ASP A 760 4.43 1.76 44.12
CA ASP A 760 3.15 1.12 44.44
C ASP A 760 3.25 -0.40 44.29
N THR A 761 3.96 -0.91 43.28
CA THR A 761 4.32 -2.34 43.16
C THR A 761 5.12 -2.81 44.38
N LEU A 762 6.15 -2.06 44.81
CA LEU A 762 6.92 -2.40 46.03
C LEU A 762 6.07 -2.35 47.31
N GLN A 763 5.14 -1.41 47.42
CA GLN A 763 4.22 -1.34 48.56
C GLN A 763 3.22 -2.51 48.55
N GLY A 764 2.73 -2.90 47.37
CA GLY A 764 1.91 -4.09 47.15
C GLY A 764 2.63 -5.35 47.66
N ILE A 765 3.87 -5.56 47.21
CA ILE A 765 4.69 -6.74 47.56
C ILE A 765 5.01 -6.80 49.06
N PHE A 766 5.50 -5.71 49.66
CA PHE A 766 6.08 -5.76 51.02
C PHE A 766 5.15 -5.33 52.15
N SER A 767 4.19 -4.45 51.86
CA SER A 767 3.36 -3.80 52.88
C SER A 767 1.88 -4.19 52.78
N GLY A 768 1.50 -5.01 51.78
CA GLY A 768 0.11 -5.36 51.52
C GLY A 768 -0.71 -4.15 51.07
N GLY A 769 -0.07 -3.21 50.35
CA GLY A 769 -0.77 -2.13 49.65
C GLY A 769 -1.77 -2.69 48.65
N VAL A 770 -2.81 -1.92 48.32
CA VAL A 770 -3.78 -2.34 47.29
C VAL A 770 -3.09 -2.25 45.94
N MET A 771 -3.09 -3.37 45.21
CA MET A 771 -2.71 -3.36 43.82
C MET A 771 -3.96 -3.16 42.95
N ALA A 772 -4.02 -2.04 42.21
CA ALA A 772 -5.11 -1.70 41.28
C ALA A 772 -5.14 -2.63 40.06
N CYS A 773 -3.99 -2.99 39.49
CA CYS A 773 -3.91 -3.89 38.34
C CYS A 773 -2.68 -4.79 38.46
N HIS A 774 -2.90 -6.08 38.68
CA HIS A 774 -1.78 -7.00 38.93
C HIS A 774 -1.00 -7.28 37.64
N ASP A 775 -1.68 -7.32 36.49
CA ASP A 775 -1.04 -7.48 35.18
C ASP A 775 -0.16 -6.27 34.84
N ALA A 776 -0.59 -5.06 35.20
CA ALA A 776 0.26 -3.87 35.03
C ALA A 776 1.46 -3.87 35.97
N ALA A 777 1.38 -4.54 37.11
CA ALA A 777 2.46 -4.63 38.09
C ALA A 777 3.53 -5.66 37.71
N ASP A 778 3.18 -6.68 36.91
CA ASP A 778 4.07 -7.68 36.37
C ASP A 778 4.77 -7.11 35.13
N TRP A 779 5.96 -6.56 35.31
CA TRP A 779 6.69 -5.82 34.28
C TRP A 779 7.26 -6.76 33.23
N ASN A 780 7.70 -7.94 33.66
CA ASN A 780 8.44 -8.89 32.84
C ASN A 780 7.54 -9.98 32.23
N ASP A 781 6.25 -9.98 32.58
CA ASP A 781 5.20 -10.89 32.10
C ASP A 781 5.53 -12.36 32.38
N ASP A 782 6.06 -12.63 33.57
CA ASP A 782 6.41 -13.98 34.04
C ASP A 782 5.30 -14.66 34.87
N GLY A 783 4.20 -13.96 35.09
CA GLY A 783 3.01 -14.38 35.82
C GLY A 783 3.13 -14.27 37.33
N ALA A 784 4.07 -13.47 37.81
CA ALA A 784 4.26 -13.22 39.24
C ALA A 784 4.75 -11.80 39.52
N VAL A 785 3.92 -11.01 40.20
CA VAL A 785 4.35 -9.71 40.75
C VAL A 785 5.33 -9.93 41.93
N ASP A 786 6.62 -9.75 41.67
CA ASP A 786 7.69 -9.89 42.64
C ASP A 786 8.73 -8.76 42.58
N VAL A 787 9.86 -8.91 43.28
CA VAL A 787 10.87 -7.84 43.35
C VAL A 787 11.58 -7.55 42.02
N SER A 788 11.50 -8.46 41.06
CA SER A 788 12.07 -8.29 39.73
C SER A 788 11.34 -7.19 38.94
N ASP A 789 10.02 -7.06 39.09
CA ASP A 789 9.21 -6.08 38.35
C ASP A 789 9.55 -4.63 38.67
N PRO A 790 9.56 -4.17 39.93
CA PRO A 790 9.97 -2.81 40.24
C PRO A 790 11.46 -2.58 39.98
N ILE A 791 12.31 -3.62 39.94
CA ILE A 791 13.71 -3.47 39.52
C ILE A 791 13.80 -3.19 38.03
N CYS A 792 13.05 -3.94 37.20
CA CYS A 792 12.94 -3.71 35.77
C CYS A 792 12.34 -2.33 35.48
N ALA A 793 11.28 -1.95 36.19
CA ALA A 793 10.66 -0.63 36.11
C ALA A 793 11.67 0.51 36.36
N LEU A 794 12.38 0.45 37.48
CA LEU A 794 13.39 1.46 37.82
C LEU A 794 14.59 1.43 36.85
N SER A 795 14.95 0.26 36.32
CA SER A 795 16.01 0.14 35.33
C SER A 795 15.63 0.76 34.00
N TYR A 796 14.39 0.56 33.55
CA TYR A 796 13.83 1.22 32.37
C TYR A 796 13.82 2.73 32.54
N LEU A 797 13.25 3.23 33.64
CA LEU A 797 13.08 4.67 33.89
C LEU A 797 14.40 5.44 34.07
N PHE A 798 15.45 4.80 34.60
CA PHE A 798 16.66 5.52 35.03
C PHE A 798 18.00 4.96 34.51
N ALA A 799 18.00 3.81 33.85
CA ALA A 799 19.22 3.11 33.47
C ALA A 799 19.23 2.51 32.06
N GLY A 800 18.22 2.79 31.22
CA GLY A 800 18.12 2.24 29.86
C GLY A 800 17.88 0.73 29.83
N GLY A 801 17.16 0.21 30.83
CA GLY A 801 16.71 -1.18 30.87
C GLY A 801 15.63 -1.49 29.83
N ALA A 802 15.23 -2.76 29.73
CA ALA A 802 14.18 -3.20 28.82
C ALA A 802 12.82 -2.54 29.14
N SER A 803 12.05 -2.20 28.11
CA SER A 803 10.65 -1.74 28.24
C SER A 803 9.78 -2.78 28.93
N PRO A 804 8.60 -2.39 29.46
CA PRO A 804 7.61 -3.37 29.91
C PRO A 804 7.30 -4.38 28.80
N ALA A 805 6.99 -5.61 29.20
CA ALA A 805 6.40 -6.58 28.29
C ALA A 805 5.04 -6.08 27.75
N LEU A 806 4.49 -6.74 26.76
CA LEU A 806 3.20 -6.35 26.18
C LEU A 806 2.07 -6.59 27.21
N PRO A 807 1.04 -5.73 27.34
CA PRO A 807 0.71 -4.58 26.48
C PRO A 807 1.47 -3.28 26.86
N TYR A 808 2.43 -2.89 26.03
CA TYR A 808 3.19 -1.63 26.06
C TYR A 808 3.69 -1.35 24.64
N PRO A 809 3.75 -0.10 24.12
CA PRO A 809 3.47 1.19 24.75
C PRO A 809 1.99 1.58 24.77
N GLN A 810 1.16 0.79 24.08
CA GLN A 810 -0.28 0.98 24.05
C GLN A 810 -0.97 0.05 25.04
N CYS A 811 -2.10 0.53 25.53
CA CYS A 811 -3.05 -0.28 26.25
C CYS A 811 -3.52 -1.46 25.41
N GLY A 812 -3.66 -2.61 26.05
CA GLY A 812 -4.15 -3.82 25.41
C GLY A 812 -4.60 -4.83 26.43
N SER A 813 -5.11 -5.96 25.96
CA SER A 813 -5.32 -7.12 26.80
C SER A 813 -3.99 -7.77 27.15
N ASP A 814 -3.96 -8.52 28.26
CA ASP A 814 -2.79 -9.35 28.57
C ASP A 814 -2.52 -10.36 27.43
N PRO A 815 -1.35 -10.30 26.75
CA PRO A 815 -0.95 -11.28 25.75
C PRO A 815 -0.64 -12.66 26.38
N VAL A 816 -0.28 -12.70 27.66
CA VAL A 816 0.06 -13.91 28.40
C VAL A 816 -0.92 -14.06 29.54
N PHE A 817 -1.96 -14.88 29.33
CA PHE A 817 -2.91 -15.12 30.41
C PHE A 817 -2.22 -15.89 31.55
N ASP A 818 -2.35 -15.37 32.77
CA ASP A 818 -1.94 -16.00 34.02
C ASP A 818 -3.02 -15.81 35.12
N ASP A 819 -2.68 -15.94 36.41
CA ASP A 819 -3.62 -15.78 37.53
C ASP A 819 -3.75 -14.32 38.01
N LEU A 820 -2.99 -13.40 37.40
CA LEU A 820 -3.08 -11.96 37.61
C LEU A 820 -4.29 -11.42 36.82
N ASP A 821 -4.82 -10.29 37.29
CA ASP A 821 -5.93 -9.59 36.65
C ASP A 821 -5.90 -8.11 37.09
N CYS A 822 -6.56 -7.26 36.31
CA CYS A 822 -6.78 -5.86 36.61
C CYS A 822 -8.15 -5.55 37.23
N GLY A 823 -9.02 -6.55 37.44
CA GLY A 823 -10.22 -6.49 38.30
C GLY A 823 -11.30 -5.47 37.86
N GLN A 824 -11.03 -4.66 36.84
CA GLN A 824 -11.90 -3.68 36.18
C GLN A 824 -11.85 -3.95 34.67
N THR A 825 -13.00 -3.89 33.99
CA THR A 825 -13.12 -4.28 32.57
C THR A 825 -12.51 -3.29 31.57
N ASN A 826 -11.87 -2.20 32.02
CA ASN A 826 -11.11 -1.26 31.20
C ASN A 826 -10.32 -0.32 32.13
N SER A 827 -9.01 -0.45 32.17
CA SER A 827 -8.11 0.28 33.08
C SER A 827 -7.21 1.26 32.32
N CYS A 828 -7.55 1.52 31.06
CA CYS A 828 -6.80 2.38 30.16
C CYS A 828 -7.21 3.86 30.30
N PRO A 829 -6.26 4.80 30.20
CA PRO A 829 -6.52 6.24 30.29
C PRO A 829 -7.36 6.82 29.14
#